data_AF-A0A895A8A7-F1
#
_entry.id   AF-A0A895A8A7-F1
#
_cell.length_a   1.000
_cell.length_b   1.000
_cell.length_c   1.000
_cell.angle_alpha   90.00
_cell.angle_beta   90.00
_cell.angle_gamma   90.00
#
_symmetry.space_group_name_H-M   'P 1'
#
loop_
_entity.id
_entity.type
_entity.pdbx_description
1 polymer ?
#
loop_
_entity_poly.entity_id
_entity_poly.type
_entity_poly.pdbx_seq_one_letter_code
_entity_poly.pdbx_strand_id
1 'polypeptide(L)'
;MSDIALDADGDTDDIEEVLLDRPMASLYDVAYLYGKLHALNTAKQYDVPIDDRYVERMTNESRTGYYEQEVGLFSVLVDLTGDSPTFGKASELDERPDDDVSPFVVESLDREKMLRVGFSRQGSRAAGHNMSLAHDVSKSSEDCDKYVRQLFDRWAASDSVADVAEDHDDGWILEGLREVGEDSDLMDTIEENVTDFLQETFGDEFNGVLSVRLKLPGTGGYIYPGEVEVLNDAMIYRWVEKRMRSYSAADDASGDGRGLITGNTGEVFGLSDSPLERYKGKMAEKFPNLVVDKSWQQRPLTAEAAFAVASGAPLLENFIQILGENTAAYYVPYVSEPSVEQAVALYELAMDATDNSGTIVDVLDDVVNNPVNPLHDDLQIHYMAVYEPGRKRKFIEEEPCVDPSRVRAIQRAHTDVLTNGLVAPDGDSPPLFPSPPYGRLTDDGDDEQGSKYLRTNTPVVTGVLTGGYFQSTFRHQSTDEDRDDHGTTDLRAEGTSTALASDGQMDPDWLLAQYVPRLISTQRGAFEDGNELPESLLTRQYVQMQALASAGVLGDTSSDDPRTSSASTEHMSNTTDFSDRDDRLEQFIDSHPALDEDEERRAAFLLGALVGRVAAYQSRNGISRTVIRQHPIDAMTRRRFNTTLGKVLEKNAHYSDSDENAGMLMNDRYITRLNDIVNRQTPKEWALSTDDLRMHYGLGLTYGKNDTTLDDADEDGTKAAAAEAQTDD
;
A
#
# COMPACT_ATOMS: atom_id res chain seq x y z
N MET A 1 -11.52 15.51 -4.98
CA MET A 1 -12.06 16.05 -3.71
C MET A 1 -12.02 17.57 -3.77
N SER A 2 -12.12 18.30 -2.65
CA SER A 2 -12.06 19.76 -2.64
C SER A 2 -10.62 20.27 -2.88
N ASP A 3 -10.48 21.47 -3.45
CA ASP A 3 -9.17 22.12 -3.64
C ASP A 3 -8.50 22.39 -2.29
N ILE A 4 -7.17 22.39 -2.25
CA ILE A 4 -6.38 22.66 -1.05
C ILE A 4 -6.36 24.17 -0.81
N ALA A 5 -6.89 24.58 0.34
CA ALA A 5 -6.98 25.96 0.78
C ALA A 5 -5.90 26.35 1.80
N LEU A 6 -5.20 25.36 2.37
CA LEU A 6 -4.10 25.58 3.31
C LEU A 6 -2.89 26.20 2.61
N ASP A 7 -2.32 27.24 3.19
CA ASP A 7 -1.08 27.86 2.76
C ASP A 7 -0.07 27.90 3.90
N ALA A 8 1.13 27.33 3.69
CA ALA A 8 2.13 27.20 4.75
C ALA A 8 2.59 28.56 5.31
N ASP A 9 2.66 29.59 4.46
CA ASP A 9 3.06 30.94 4.84
C ASP A 9 1.89 31.76 5.43
N GLY A 10 0.69 31.60 4.89
CA GLY A 10 -0.51 32.32 5.30
C GLY A 10 -1.17 31.79 6.57
N ASP A 11 -1.05 30.49 6.84
CA ASP A 11 -1.78 29.78 7.90
C ASP A 11 -0.86 29.20 8.98
N THR A 12 0.37 29.72 9.11
CA THR A 12 1.39 29.21 10.04
C THR A 12 0.88 29.06 11.47
N ASP A 13 0.26 30.10 12.04
CA ASP A 13 -0.20 30.09 13.43
C ASP A 13 -1.28 29.00 13.67
N ASP A 14 -2.23 28.86 12.75
CA ASP A 14 -3.32 27.86 12.85
C ASP A 14 -2.79 26.42 12.69
N ILE A 15 -1.80 26.23 11.81
CA ILE A 15 -1.17 24.92 11.59
C ILE A 15 -0.30 24.55 12.80
N GLU A 16 0.46 25.49 13.36
CA GLU A 16 1.27 25.27 14.57
C GLU A 16 0.41 24.84 15.76
N GLU A 17 -0.81 25.38 15.92
CA GLU A 17 -1.73 24.98 16.98
C GLU A 17 -2.22 23.52 16.86
N VAL A 18 -2.26 22.99 15.63
CA VAL A 18 -2.65 21.59 15.34
C VAL A 18 -1.51 20.60 15.63
N LEU A 19 -0.26 21.03 15.53
CA LEU A 19 0.90 20.16 15.70
C LEU A 19 1.04 19.67 17.15
N LEU A 20 1.47 18.42 17.31
CA LEU A 20 1.75 17.87 18.63
C LEU A 20 3.06 18.44 19.19
N ASP A 21 3.08 18.67 20.51
CA ASP A 21 4.26 19.11 21.26
C ASP A 21 5.28 17.98 21.52
N ARG A 22 5.10 16.85 20.84
CA ARG A 22 5.89 15.62 20.95
C ARG A 22 5.96 14.91 19.60
N PRO A 23 6.98 14.06 19.39
CA PRO A 23 7.02 13.19 18.23
C PRO A 23 5.80 12.26 18.16
N MET A 24 5.30 12.06 16.95
CA MET A 24 4.28 11.06 16.65
C MET A 24 4.82 9.67 16.95
N ALA A 25 4.03 8.89 17.68
CA ALA A 25 4.42 7.57 18.16
C ALA A 25 3.40 6.48 17.77
N SER A 26 2.33 6.84 17.06
CA SER A 26 1.29 5.90 16.67
C SER A 26 0.50 6.36 15.46
N LEU A 27 -0.15 5.41 14.76
CA LEU A 27 -1.09 5.69 13.68
C LEU A 27 -2.28 6.57 14.12
N TYR A 28 -2.54 6.64 15.44
CA TYR A 28 -3.50 7.57 16.01
C TYR A 28 -3.05 9.02 15.96
N ASP A 29 -1.78 9.27 16.24
CA ASP A 29 -1.20 10.62 16.15
C ASP A 29 -1.24 11.09 14.69
N VAL A 30 -0.94 10.18 13.76
CA VAL A 30 -1.04 10.43 12.31
C VAL A 30 -2.47 10.74 11.90
N ALA A 31 -3.44 9.88 12.28
CA ALA A 31 -4.86 10.11 11.98
C ALA A 31 -5.39 11.41 12.59
N TYR A 32 -4.93 11.77 13.80
CA TYR A 32 -5.26 13.04 14.44
C TYR A 32 -4.76 14.24 13.63
N LEU A 33 -3.49 14.24 13.22
CA LEU A 33 -2.93 15.32 12.40
C LEU A 33 -3.73 15.47 11.10
N TYR A 34 -3.91 14.38 10.36
CA TYR A 34 -4.68 14.39 9.10
C TYR A 34 -6.10 14.91 9.28
N GLY A 35 -6.78 14.50 10.35
CA GLY A 35 -8.13 14.96 10.65
C GLY A 35 -8.21 16.43 11.00
N LYS A 36 -7.27 16.94 11.81
CA LYS A 36 -7.20 18.36 12.16
C LYS A 36 -6.86 19.24 10.94
N LEU A 37 -5.90 18.83 10.11
CA LEU A 37 -5.59 19.52 8.86
C LEU A 37 -6.78 19.50 7.89
N HIS A 38 -7.51 18.38 7.81
CA HIS A 38 -8.72 18.31 7.00
C HIS A 38 -9.82 19.26 7.47
N ALA A 39 -10.03 19.34 8.79
CA ALA A 39 -10.99 20.27 9.38
C ALA A 39 -10.60 21.73 9.12
N LEU A 40 -9.32 22.07 9.32
CA LEU A 40 -8.78 23.40 9.06
C LEU A 40 -8.91 23.79 7.57
N ASN A 41 -8.54 22.88 6.66
CA ASN A 41 -8.72 23.09 5.22
C ASN A 41 -10.18 23.36 4.86
N THR A 42 -11.10 22.57 5.42
CA THR A 42 -12.54 22.72 5.17
C THR A 42 -13.07 24.07 5.66
N ALA A 43 -12.67 24.49 6.87
CA ALA A 43 -13.05 25.77 7.44
C ALA A 43 -12.55 26.96 6.60
N LYS A 44 -11.31 26.90 6.10
CA LYS A 44 -10.73 27.96 5.26
C LYS A 44 -11.30 27.99 3.84
N GLN A 45 -11.68 26.84 3.31
CA GLN A 45 -12.21 26.73 1.95
C GLN A 45 -13.61 27.34 1.79
N TYR A 46 -14.42 27.31 2.85
CA TYR A 46 -15.80 27.75 2.81
C TYR A 46 -16.07 28.83 3.85
N ASP A 47 -16.44 30.03 3.39
CA ASP A 47 -16.86 31.14 4.26
C ASP A 47 -18.30 30.92 4.76
N VAL A 48 -18.47 30.00 5.70
CA VAL A 48 -19.76 29.69 6.33
C VAL A 48 -19.84 30.31 7.73
N PRO A 49 -21.02 30.80 8.17
CA PRO A 49 -21.18 31.41 9.49
C PRO A 49 -21.30 30.34 10.59
N ILE A 50 -20.30 29.47 10.70
CA ILE A 50 -20.24 28.33 11.60
C ILE A 50 -18.88 28.35 12.29
N ASP A 51 -18.85 28.16 13.60
CA ASP A 51 -17.59 28.03 14.34
C ASP A 51 -16.82 26.77 13.88
N ASP A 52 -15.52 26.91 13.62
CA ASP A 52 -14.63 25.86 13.13
C ASP A 52 -14.66 24.60 14.02
N ARG A 53 -14.94 24.76 15.33
CA ARG A 53 -15.11 23.63 16.26
C ARG A 53 -16.25 22.70 15.83
N TYR A 54 -17.25 23.20 15.10
CA TYR A 54 -18.34 22.36 14.59
C TYR A 54 -18.01 21.73 13.26
N VAL A 55 -17.29 22.44 12.39
CA VAL A 55 -16.88 21.96 11.06
C VAL A 55 -16.11 20.65 11.18
N GLU A 56 -15.20 20.53 12.16
CA GLU A 56 -14.44 19.30 12.46
C GLU A 56 -15.32 18.04 12.64
N ARG A 57 -16.58 18.23 13.02
CA ARG A 57 -17.52 17.16 13.43
C ARG A 57 -18.64 16.95 12.41
N MET A 58 -18.60 17.68 11.30
CA MET A 58 -19.48 17.48 10.15
C MET A 58 -18.92 16.39 9.22
N THR A 59 -19.80 15.77 8.45
CA THR A 59 -19.42 14.68 7.53
C THR A 59 -19.85 14.99 6.11
N ASN A 60 -19.60 16.22 5.65
CA ASN A 60 -19.98 16.73 4.34
C ASN A 60 -19.46 15.81 3.22
N GLU A 61 -18.19 15.39 3.25
CA GLU A 61 -17.60 14.54 2.21
C GLU A 61 -18.10 13.08 2.20
N SER A 62 -18.93 12.66 3.15
CA SER A 62 -19.44 11.28 3.20
C SER A 62 -20.45 10.95 2.10
N ARG A 63 -21.04 11.95 1.44
CA ARG A 63 -22.11 11.81 0.43
C ARG A 63 -21.97 12.81 -0.73
N THR A 64 -20.82 12.78 -1.40
CA THR A 64 -20.54 13.69 -2.53
C THR A 64 -21.43 13.49 -3.75
N GLY A 65 -22.07 12.32 -3.91
CA GLY A 65 -22.96 12.01 -5.03
C GLY A 65 -24.24 12.87 -5.12
N TYR A 66 -24.49 13.73 -4.13
CA TYR A 66 -25.57 14.72 -4.17
C TYR A 66 -25.15 16.04 -4.83
N TYR A 67 -23.84 16.32 -4.92
CA TYR A 67 -23.36 17.65 -5.30
C TYR A 67 -23.55 18.03 -6.76
N GLU A 68 -23.70 17.03 -7.62
CA GLU A 68 -23.91 17.22 -9.05
C GLU A 68 -25.39 17.22 -9.42
N GLN A 69 -26.29 17.02 -8.45
CA GLN A 69 -27.72 16.98 -8.68
C GLN A 69 -28.29 18.40 -8.78
N GLU A 70 -29.18 18.62 -9.75
CA GLU A 70 -29.89 19.90 -9.90
C GLU A 70 -30.69 20.24 -8.62
N VAL A 71 -31.22 19.20 -7.97
CA VAL A 71 -31.90 19.28 -6.69
C VAL A 71 -31.41 18.13 -5.82
N GLY A 72 -30.78 18.47 -4.68
CA GLY A 72 -30.20 17.49 -3.76
C GLY A 72 -30.56 17.71 -2.29
N LEU A 73 -31.22 18.83 -1.98
CA LEU A 73 -31.65 19.23 -0.65
C LEU A 73 -33.15 19.49 -0.64
N PHE A 74 -33.86 18.90 0.32
CA PHE A 74 -35.24 19.21 0.66
C PHE A 74 -35.28 19.74 2.10
N SER A 75 -35.93 20.89 2.31
CA SER A 75 -36.04 21.53 3.61
C SER A 75 -37.48 21.87 3.97
N VAL A 76 -37.85 21.64 5.23
CA VAL A 76 -39.10 22.15 5.83
C VAL A 76 -38.84 23.53 6.45
N LEU A 77 -39.67 24.52 6.13
CA LEU A 77 -39.57 25.87 6.69
C LEU A 77 -40.27 25.93 8.04
N VAL A 78 -39.52 26.20 9.10
CA VAL A 78 -40.03 26.30 10.47
C VAL A 78 -39.80 27.72 11.00
N ASP A 79 -40.87 28.37 11.42
CA ASP A 79 -40.85 29.68 12.06
C ASP A 79 -40.99 29.51 13.58
N LEU A 80 -39.93 29.87 14.30
CA LEU A 80 -39.84 29.81 15.77
C LEU A 80 -39.84 31.21 16.40
N THR A 81 -40.31 32.23 15.67
CA THR A 81 -40.33 33.62 16.17
C THR A 81 -41.50 33.94 17.10
N GLY A 82 -42.54 33.09 17.10
CA GLY A 82 -43.76 33.24 17.91
C GLY A 82 -43.72 32.48 19.24
N ASP A 83 -44.86 32.47 19.94
CA ASP A 83 -45.02 31.74 21.22
C ASP A 83 -45.11 30.21 21.04
N SER A 84 -45.46 29.74 19.84
CA SER A 84 -45.50 28.33 19.42
C SER A 84 -44.95 28.22 17.99
N PRO A 85 -44.33 27.10 17.61
CA PRO A 85 -43.77 26.90 16.29
C PRO A 85 -44.85 26.85 15.21
N THR A 86 -44.54 27.35 14.02
CA THR A 86 -45.43 27.25 12.85
C THR A 86 -44.62 26.95 11.59
N PHE A 87 -45.26 26.48 10.52
CA PHE A 87 -44.58 26.37 9.23
C PHE A 87 -44.56 27.70 8.48
N GLY A 88 -43.41 27.96 7.87
CA GLY A 88 -43.20 29.06 6.94
C GLY A 88 -43.85 28.85 5.58
N LYS A 89 -43.61 29.79 4.68
CA LYS A 89 -44.00 29.69 3.26
C LYS A 89 -42.78 29.91 2.38
N ALA A 90 -42.68 29.14 1.30
CA ALA A 90 -41.58 29.24 0.34
C ALA A 90 -41.46 30.65 -0.27
N SER A 91 -42.58 31.35 -0.47
CA SER A 91 -42.62 32.76 -0.90
C SER A 91 -41.93 33.75 0.06
N GLU A 92 -41.60 33.36 1.30
CA GLU A 92 -40.81 34.18 2.22
C GLU A 92 -39.30 34.15 1.89
N LEU A 93 -38.87 33.33 0.92
CA LEU A 93 -37.50 33.28 0.43
C LEU A 93 -37.37 34.09 -0.86
N ASP A 94 -36.32 34.92 -0.94
CA ASP A 94 -36.09 35.88 -2.05
C ASP A 94 -36.03 35.25 -3.46
N GLU A 95 -35.75 33.94 -3.56
CA GLU A 95 -35.58 33.21 -4.81
C GLU A 95 -36.85 32.47 -5.28
N ARG A 96 -37.98 32.63 -4.57
CA ARG A 96 -39.22 31.88 -4.83
C ARG A 96 -40.36 32.77 -5.34
N PRO A 97 -41.32 32.20 -6.08
CA PRO A 97 -42.52 32.92 -6.50
C PRO A 97 -43.34 33.40 -5.29
N ASP A 98 -43.86 34.62 -5.35
CA ASP A 98 -44.69 35.24 -4.29
C ASP A 98 -45.97 34.44 -3.96
N ASP A 99 -46.41 33.56 -4.85
CA ASP A 99 -47.59 32.71 -4.69
C ASP A 99 -47.30 31.30 -4.16
N ASP A 100 -46.02 30.95 -3.94
CA ASP A 100 -45.64 29.67 -3.34
C ASP A 100 -45.93 29.67 -1.84
N VAL A 101 -47.03 29.01 -1.48
CA VAL A 101 -47.48 28.84 -0.08
C VAL A 101 -47.01 27.53 0.53
N SER A 102 -46.19 26.74 -0.18
CA SER A 102 -45.66 25.48 0.32
C SER A 102 -44.75 25.72 1.54
N PRO A 103 -44.83 24.87 2.58
CA PRO A 103 -43.85 24.89 3.67
C PRO A 103 -42.54 24.18 3.29
N PHE A 104 -42.43 23.67 2.07
CA PHE A 104 -41.29 22.88 1.60
C PHE A 104 -40.49 23.61 0.53
N VAL A 105 -39.18 23.45 0.58
CA VAL A 105 -38.23 24.05 -0.36
C VAL A 105 -37.21 23.02 -0.81
N VAL A 106 -36.87 23.10 -2.09
CA VAL A 106 -35.95 22.18 -2.75
C VAL A 106 -34.83 22.93 -3.44
N GLU A 107 -33.59 22.60 -3.13
CA GLU A 107 -32.42 23.35 -3.58
C GLU A 107 -31.36 22.40 -4.15
N SER A 108 -30.51 22.95 -5.03
CA SER A 108 -29.23 22.32 -5.31
C SER A 108 -28.41 22.26 -4.03
N LEU A 109 -27.68 21.17 -3.87
CA LEU A 109 -26.81 20.93 -2.74
C LEU A 109 -25.37 20.94 -3.25
N ASP A 110 -24.52 21.76 -2.65
CA ASP A 110 -23.07 21.74 -2.86
C ASP A 110 -22.37 21.53 -1.52
N ARG A 111 -21.03 21.54 -1.52
CA ARG A 111 -20.21 21.33 -0.32
C ARG A 111 -20.49 22.40 0.74
N GLU A 112 -20.58 23.67 0.33
CA GLU A 112 -20.83 24.79 1.22
C GLU A 112 -22.21 24.66 1.88
N LYS A 113 -23.28 24.41 1.11
CA LYS A 113 -24.61 24.17 1.67
C LYS A 113 -24.67 22.94 2.56
N MET A 114 -23.92 21.88 2.26
CA MET A 114 -23.87 20.69 3.11
C MET A 114 -23.34 21.03 4.51
N LEU A 115 -22.35 21.93 4.61
CA LEU A 115 -21.85 22.47 5.87
C LEU A 115 -22.89 23.37 6.55
N ARG A 116 -23.50 24.30 5.81
CA ARG A 116 -24.56 25.19 6.34
C ARG A 116 -25.74 24.41 6.92
N VAL A 117 -26.11 23.29 6.29
CA VAL A 117 -27.14 22.36 6.77
C VAL A 117 -26.72 21.60 8.03
N GLY A 118 -25.44 21.62 8.40
CA GLY A 118 -24.89 20.97 9.59
C GLY A 118 -24.80 19.46 9.46
N PHE A 119 -24.65 18.94 8.24
CA PHE A 119 -24.79 17.51 7.97
C PHE A 119 -23.71 16.68 8.68
N SER A 120 -24.13 15.80 9.57
CA SER A 120 -23.27 14.89 10.32
C SER A 120 -23.93 13.54 10.51
N ARG A 121 -23.25 12.47 10.08
CA ARG A 121 -23.76 11.09 10.15
C ARG A 121 -22.66 10.07 10.47
N GLN A 122 -23.09 8.94 10.99
CA GLN A 122 -22.29 7.74 11.15
C GLN A 122 -22.29 6.89 9.85
N GLY A 123 -21.16 6.30 9.47
CA GLY A 123 -21.00 5.53 8.22
C GLY A 123 -21.74 4.18 8.10
N SER A 124 -22.46 3.73 9.13
CA SER A 124 -23.21 2.46 9.14
C SER A 124 -24.62 2.60 8.50
N ARG A 125 -25.22 1.49 8.04
CA ARG A 125 -26.48 1.44 7.24
C ARG A 125 -27.78 1.12 8.03
N ALA A 126 -27.75 1.00 9.36
CA ALA A 126 -28.94 0.74 10.18
C ALA A 126 -29.71 2.03 10.57
N ALA A 127 -30.88 1.93 11.21
CA ALA A 127 -31.62 3.11 11.64
C ALA A 127 -30.92 3.83 12.82
N GLY A 128 -30.89 5.17 12.85
CA GLY A 128 -30.34 5.96 13.96
C GLY A 128 -28.92 6.51 13.78
N HIS A 129 -28.42 6.58 12.55
CA HIS A 129 -27.04 7.01 12.23
C HIS A 129 -26.87 8.49 11.88
N ASN A 130 -27.95 9.24 11.70
CA ASN A 130 -27.83 10.70 11.54
C ASN A 130 -27.56 11.28 12.91
N MET A 131 -26.55 12.13 13.05
CA MET A 131 -26.17 12.78 14.31
C MET A 131 -26.73 14.19 14.35
N SER A 132 -26.70 14.89 13.22
CA SER A 132 -27.38 16.16 12.99
C SER A 132 -28.87 16.00 12.68
N LEU A 133 -29.57 17.13 12.68
CA LEU A 133 -30.95 17.25 12.22
C LEU A 133 -31.06 16.92 10.71
N ALA A 134 -30.03 17.17 9.92
CA ALA A 134 -30.02 16.80 8.50
C ALA A 134 -29.85 15.28 8.29
N HIS A 135 -30.69 14.69 7.45
CA HIS A 135 -30.81 13.25 7.22
C HIS A 135 -30.59 12.90 5.74
N ASP A 136 -29.70 11.95 5.43
CA ASP A 136 -29.60 11.44 4.06
C ASP A 136 -30.63 10.33 3.80
N VAL A 137 -31.34 10.44 2.68
CA VAL A 137 -32.44 9.53 2.34
C VAL A 137 -32.36 9.11 0.89
N SER A 138 -32.51 7.81 0.66
CA SER A 138 -32.62 7.19 -0.66
C SER A 138 -33.75 6.16 -0.60
N LYS A 139 -34.96 6.61 -0.95
CA LYS A 139 -36.24 5.91 -0.75
C LYS A 139 -37.28 6.32 -1.81
N SER A 140 -38.38 5.58 -1.89
CA SER A 140 -39.55 6.05 -2.64
C SER A 140 -40.09 7.34 -2.02
N SER A 141 -40.68 8.20 -2.83
CA SER A 141 -41.26 9.46 -2.36
C SER A 141 -42.39 9.23 -1.35
N GLU A 142 -43.15 8.13 -1.50
CA GLU A 142 -44.16 7.68 -0.52
C GLU A 142 -43.58 7.34 0.85
N ASP A 143 -42.36 6.80 0.90
CA ASP A 143 -41.69 6.44 2.16
C ASP A 143 -41.07 7.67 2.84
N CYS A 144 -40.96 8.82 2.16
CA CYS A 144 -40.22 9.99 2.63
C CYS A 144 -40.94 10.80 3.71
N ASP A 145 -42.28 10.81 3.74
CA ASP A 145 -43.07 11.42 4.84
C ASP A 145 -42.53 10.98 6.20
N LYS A 146 -42.39 9.66 6.37
CA LYS A 146 -41.85 9.06 7.58
C LYS A 146 -40.46 9.59 7.97
N TYR A 147 -39.60 9.95 7.02
CA TYR A 147 -38.26 10.47 7.33
C TYR A 147 -38.27 11.97 7.63
N VAL A 148 -39.17 12.75 7.00
CA VAL A 148 -39.39 14.16 7.34
C VAL A 148 -39.96 14.29 8.75
N ARG A 149 -40.95 13.47 9.10
CA ARG A 149 -41.52 13.41 10.46
C ARG A 149 -40.48 13.08 11.53
N GLN A 150 -39.56 12.16 11.22
CA GLN A 150 -38.47 11.77 12.12
C GLN A 150 -37.46 12.87 12.45
N LEU A 151 -37.46 14.00 11.72
CA LEU A 151 -36.70 15.19 12.10
C LEU A 151 -37.21 15.74 13.45
N PHE A 152 -38.53 15.68 13.67
CA PHE A 152 -39.18 16.25 14.84
C PHE A 152 -39.52 15.18 15.88
N ASP A 153 -40.26 14.14 15.50
CA ASP A 153 -40.77 13.12 16.44
C ASP A 153 -39.73 12.10 16.94
N ARG A 154 -38.50 12.18 16.40
CA ARG A 154 -37.43 11.24 16.74
C ARG A 154 -36.08 11.87 16.96
N TRP A 155 -35.63 12.80 16.10
CA TRP A 155 -34.37 13.50 16.33
C TRP A 155 -34.55 14.53 17.45
N ALA A 156 -35.46 15.50 17.26
CA ALA A 156 -35.69 16.56 18.25
C ALA A 156 -36.25 16.01 19.58
N ALA A 157 -37.08 14.97 19.52
CA ALA A 157 -37.62 14.30 20.70
C ALA A 157 -36.66 13.29 21.40
N SER A 158 -35.39 13.20 21.01
CA SER A 158 -34.46 12.24 21.64
C SER A 158 -33.90 12.74 22.97
N ASP A 159 -33.70 11.84 23.93
CA ASP A 159 -33.14 12.15 25.26
C ASP A 159 -31.84 12.98 25.17
N SER A 160 -30.95 12.61 24.24
CA SER A 160 -29.70 13.35 24.01
C SER A 160 -29.89 14.81 23.57
N VAL A 161 -30.98 15.12 22.88
CA VAL A 161 -31.29 16.50 22.46
C VAL A 161 -31.96 17.25 23.60
N ALA A 162 -32.83 16.58 24.37
CA ALA A 162 -33.45 17.14 25.57
C ALA A 162 -32.42 17.53 26.64
N ASP A 163 -31.41 16.68 26.88
CA ASP A 163 -30.32 16.98 27.82
C ASP A 163 -29.62 18.31 27.47
N VAL A 164 -29.30 18.53 26.19
CA VAL A 164 -28.67 19.77 25.72
C VAL A 164 -29.61 20.96 25.83
N ALA A 165 -30.90 20.76 25.59
CA ALA A 165 -31.88 21.83 25.70
C ALA A 165 -32.10 22.32 27.14
N GLU A 166 -31.95 21.45 28.14
CA GLU A 166 -32.07 21.83 29.55
C GLU A 166 -30.89 22.70 30.02
N ASP A 167 -29.70 22.48 29.45
CA ASP A 167 -28.44 23.09 29.90
C ASP A 167 -27.97 24.29 29.05
N HIS A 168 -28.50 24.47 27.83
CA HIS A 168 -28.08 25.52 26.89
C HIS A 168 -29.01 26.75 26.92
N ASP A 169 -28.45 27.97 26.87
CA ASP A 169 -29.23 29.22 26.90
C ASP A 169 -30.26 29.32 25.75
N ASP A 170 -29.88 28.86 24.55
CA ASP A 170 -30.76 28.73 23.38
C ASP A 170 -31.51 27.39 23.28
N GLY A 171 -31.60 26.62 24.38
CA GLY A 171 -32.31 25.33 24.41
C GLY A 171 -33.78 25.40 23.98
N TRP A 172 -34.40 26.58 24.08
CA TRP A 172 -35.76 26.85 23.61
C TRP A 172 -35.95 26.53 22.10
N ILE A 173 -34.89 26.58 21.27
CA ILE A 173 -34.94 26.23 19.84
C ILE A 173 -35.18 24.73 19.66
N LEU A 174 -34.48 23.90 20.42
CA LEU A 174 -34.65 22.44 20.41
C LEU A 174 -36.07 22.06 20.86
N GLU A 175 -36.58 22.81 21.83
CA GLU A 175 -37.90 22.60 22.44
C GLU A 175 -39.00 22.96 21.46
N GLY A 176 -38.84 24.05 20.72
CA GLY A 176 -39.73 24.42 19.62
C GLY A 176 -39.75 23.35 18.52
N LEU A 177 -38.60 22.77 18.17
CA LEU A 177 -38.55 21.66 17.20
C LEU A 177 -39.22 20.38 17.74
N ARG A 178 -39.09 20.10 19.04
CA ARG A 178 -39.81 19.00 19.69
C ARG A 178 -41.33 19.26 19.67
N GLU A 179 -41.76 20.48 19.95
CA GLU A 179 -43.17 20.88 19.92
C GLU A 179 -43.80 20.68 18.53
N VAL A 180 -43.06 20.93 17.43
CA VAL A 180 -43.53 20.57 16.07
C VAL A 180 -43.87 19.07 15.96
N GLY A 181 -43.07 18.20 16.56
CA GLY A 181 -43.31 16.74 16.55
C GLY A 181 -44.44 16.29 17.47
N GLU A 182 -44.81 17.10 18.46
CA GLU A 182 -45.90 16.86 19.40
C GLU A 182 -47.24 17.44 18.92
N ASP A 183 -47.21 18.42 18.02
CA ASP A 183 -48.38 19.07 17.43
C ASP A 183 -48.97 18.22 16.28
N SER A 184 -50.20 17.72 16.49
CA SER A 184 -50.89 16.90 15.50
C SER A 184 -51.22 17.63 14.20
N ASP A 185 -51.56 18.92 14.27
CA ASP A 185 -52.00 19.68 13.09
C ASP A 185 -50.80 19.97 12.17
N LEU A 186 -49.63 20.25 12.76
CA LEU A 186 -48.38 20.39 12.00
C LEU A 186 -47.92 19.06 11.41
N MET A 187 -47.98 17.97 12.19
CA MET A 187 -47.58 16.65 11.70
C MET A 187 -48.52 16.12 10.60
N ASP A 188 -49.83 16.37 10.71
CA ASP A 188 -50.81 16.04 9.67
C ASP A 188 -50.54 16.85 8.39
N THR A 189 -50.11 18.12 8.50
CA THR A 189 -49.70 18.94 7.35
C THR A 189 -48.50 18.34 6.61
N ILE A 190 -47.52 17.76 7.33
CA ILE A 190 -46.40 17.05 6.71
C ILE A 190 -46.91 15.79 5.99
N GLU A 191 -47.72 14.97 6.68
CA GLU A 191 -48.23 13.70 6.17
C GLU A 191 -49.07 13.86 4.90
N GLU A 192 -49.90 14.90 4.84
CA GLU A 192 -50.79 15.15 3.71
C GLU A 192 -50.07 15.72 2.48
N ASN A 193 -48.96 16.46 2.64
CA ASN A 193 -48.40 17.27 1.55
C ASN A 193 -47.00 16.86 1.08
N VAL A 194 -46.16 16.21 1.92
CA VAL A 194 -44.77 15.90 1.56
C VAL A 194 -44.68 14.95 0.37
N THR A 195 -45.51 13.90 0.35
CA THR A 195 -45.44 12.86 -0.69
C THR A 195 -45.72 13.44 -2.07
N ASP A 196 -46.81 14.21 -2.20
CA ASP A 196 -47.20 14.84 -3.46
C ASP A 196 -46.13 15.83 -3.93
N PHE A 197 -45.61 16.66 -3.02
CA PHE A 197 -44.56 17.62 -3.33
C PHE A 197 -43.27 16.96 -3.82
N LEU A 198 -42.84 15.88 -3.15
CA LEU A 198 -41.64 15.12 -3.56
C LEU A 198 -41.86 14.40 -4.89
N GLN A 199 -43.05 13.85 -5.14
CA GLN A 199 -43.38 13.22 -6.42
C GLN A 199 -43.37 14.21 -7.58
N GLU A 200 -43.91 15.41 -7.38
CA GLU A 200 -43.90 16.46 -8.39
C GLU A 200 -42.48 16.97 -8.70
N THR A 201 -41.60 16.97 -7.71
CA THR A 201 -40.23 17.51 -7.84
C THR A 201 -39.22 16.45 -8.30
N PHE A 202 -39.20 15.28 -7.68
CA PHE A 202 -38.17 14.24 -7.85
C PHE A 202 -38.69 12.97 -8.56
N GLY A 203 -40.01 12.85 -8.74
CA GLY A 203 -40.64 11.63 -9.26
C GLY A 203 -40.85 10.57 -8.18
N ASP A 204 -40.85 9.30 -8.57
CA ASP A 204 -41.23 8.18 -7.68
C ASP A 204 -40.19 7.90 -6.57
N GLU A 205 -38.95 8.37 -6.73
CA GLU A 205 -37.85 8.16 -5.78
C GLU A 205 -37.16 9.46 -5.40
N PHE A 206 -36.89 9.63 -4.10
CA PHE A 206 -36.07 10.71 -3.57
C PHE A 206 -34.68 10.18 -3.20
N ASN A 207 -33.65 10.91 -3.63
CA ASN A 207 -32.26 10.58 -3.31
C ASN A 207 -31.47 11.86 -3.00
N GLY A 208 -31.50 12.30 -1.73
CA GLY A 208 -30.86 13.55 -1.31
C GLY A 208 -30.82 13.70 0.21
N VAL A 209 -30.67 14.94 0.67
CA VAL A 209 -30.66 15.30 2.09
C VAL A 209 -32.00 15.95 2.46
N LEU A 210 -32.63 15.46 3.52
CA LEU A 210 -33.77 16.09 4.19
C LEU A 210 -33.25 16.95 5.35
N SER A 211 -33.73 18.17 5.46
CA SER A 211 -33.38 19.10 6.53
C SER A 211 -34.54 20.04 6.86
N VAL A 212 -34.25 21.08 7.64
CA VAL A 212 -35.14 22.20 7.90
C VAL A 212 -34.43 23.51 7.57
N ARG A 213 -35.19 24.59 7.40
CA ARG A 213 -34.69 25.94 7.57
C ARG A 213 -35.46 26.63 8.69
N LEU A 214 -34.73 27.40 9.50
CA LEU A 214 -35.24 27.98 10.73
C LEU A 214 -35.31 29.48 10.62
N LYS A 215 -36.43 30.06 11.04
CA LYS A 215 -36.55 31.51 11.23
C LYS A 215 -36.61 31.77 12.73
N LEU A 216 -35.61 32.50 13.22
CA LEU A 216 -35.40 32.74 14.65
C LEU A 216 -35.55 34.24 14.96
N PRO A 217 -35.86 34.60 16.22
CA PRO A 217 -35.87 36.00 16.63
C PRO A 217 -34.53 36.69 16.32
N GLY A 218 -34.58 37.78 15.56
CA GLY A 218 -33.39 38.56 15.21
C GLY A 218 -32.64 38.12 13.96
N THR A 219 -33.02 37.00 13.32
CA THR A 219 -32.49 36.66 11.99
C THR A 219 -33.18 37.48 10.90
N GLY A 220 -32.45 37.83 9.85
CA GLY A 220 -32.99 38.56 8.69
C GLY A 220 -33.90 37.72 7.78
N GLY A 221 -34.04 36.43 8.07
CA GLY A 221 -34.76 35.44 7.27
C GLY A 221 -34.53 34.03 7.80
N TYR A 222 -34.76 33.05 6.94
CA TYR A 222 -34.50 31.64 7.23
C TYR A 222 -33.01 31.32 7.16
N ILE A 223 -32.49 30.63 8.17
CA ILE A 223 -31.12 30.15 8.29
C ILE A 223 -31.08 28.62 8.29
N TYR A 224 -29.90 28.05 8.06
CA TYR A 224 -29.73 26.60 8.08
C TYR A 224 -29.34 26.07 9.47
N PRO A 225 -29.63 24.78 9.79
CA PRO A 225 -29.36 24.21 11.11
C PRO A 225 -27.89 24.27 11.55
N GLY A 226 -26.95 24.16 10.63
CA GLY A 226 -25.52 24.24 10.93
C GLY A 226 -25.07 25.65 11.34
N GLU A 227 -25.87 26.68 11.05
CA GLU A 227 -25.62 28.08 11.46
C GLU A 227 -26.14 28.37 12.88
N VAL A 228 -26.68 27.35 13.58
CA VAL A 228 -27.28 27.47 14.91
C VAL A 228 -26.48 26.66 15.92
N GLU A 229 -25.83 27.37 16.86
CA GLU A 229 -24.90 26.78 17.84
C GLU A 229 -25.51 25.62 18.64
N VAL A 230 -26.70 25.81 19.21
CA VAL A 230 -27.36 24.79 20.04
C VAL A 230 -27.71 23.49 19.27
N LEU A 231 -27.96 23.58 17.96
CA LEU A 231 -28.19 22.39 17.13
C LEU A 231 -26.90 21.63 16.85
N ASN A 232 -25.79 22.36 16.69
CA ASN A 232 -24.48 21.74 16.57
C ASN A 232 -24.04 21.12 17.91
N ASP A 233 -24.27 21.75 19.05
CA ASP A 233 -23.99 21.16 20.37
C ASP A 233 -24.80 19.87 20.60
N ALA A 234 -26.08 19.85 20.23
CA ALA A 234 -26.91 18.66 20.25
C ALA A 234 -26.35 17.55 19.34
N MET A 235 -25.84 17.90 18.16
CA MET A 235 -25.17 16.95 17.25
C MET A 235 -23.90 16.35 17.89
N ILE A 236 -23.06 17.17 18.53
CA ILE A 236 -21.84 16.70 19.22
C ILE A 236 -22.19 15.77 20.38
N TYR A 237 -23.12 16.18 21.24
CA TYR A 237 -23.50 15.39 22.41
C TYR A 237 -24.05 14.02 21.99
N ARG A 238 -24.86 14.00 20.93
CA ARG A 238 -25.40 12.76 20.36
C ARG A 238 -24.31 11.85 19.79
N TRP A 239 -23.23 12.40 19.22
CA TRP A 239 -22.04 11.63 18.88
C TRP A 239 -21.40 11.02 20.13
N VAL A 240 -21.18 11.79 21.19
CA VAL A 240 -20.57 11.28 22.43
C VAL A 240 -21.41 10.13 23.00
N GLU A 241 -22.71 10.34 23.19
CA GLU A 241 -23.61 9.34 23.76
C GLU A 241 -23.72 8.07 22.90
N LYS A 242 -23.95 8.21 21.59
CA LYS A 242 -24.24 7.07 20.70
C LYS A 242 -23.01 6.41 20.10
N ARG A 243 -21.90 7.13 19.92
CA ARG A 243 -20.69 6.62 19.27
C ARG A 243 -19.59 6.29 20.24
N MET A 244 -19.40 7.12 21.27
CA MET A 244 -18.23 7.02 22.14
C MET A 244 -18.56 6.25 23.43
N ARG A 245 -19.74 6.48 24.04
CA ARG A 245 -20.18 5.74 25.23
C ARG A 245 -20.78 4.38 24.89
N SER A 246 -21.83 4.33 24.06
CA SER A 246 -22.72 3.15 23.95
C SER A 246 -22.62 2.37 22.63
N TYR A 247 -21.45 2.39 21.96
CA TYR A 247 -21.34 1.79 20.62
C TYR A 247 -21.15 0.26 20.61
N SER A 248 -21.78 -0.38 19.61
CA SER A 248 -21.71 -1.83 19.35
C SER A 248 -22.28 -2.68 20.49
N ALA A 249 -21.42 -3.17 21.39
CA ALA A 249 -21.80 -4.04 22.50
C ALA A 249 -21.41 -3.44 23.86
N ALA A 250 -20.97 -2.17 23.89
CA ALA A 250 -20.72 -1.45 25.12
C ALA A 250 -22.01 -0.85 25.65
N ASP A 251 -22.19 -0.97 26.96
CA ASP A 251 -23.20 -0.19 27.68
C ASP A 251 -22.63 1.21 28.00
N ASP A 252 -21.36 1.27 28.40
CA ASP A 252 -20.61 2.52 28.63
C ASP A 252 -19.10 2.27 28.49
N ALA A 253 -18.49 2.85 27.46
CA ALA A 253 -17.07 2.76 27.16
C ALA A 253 -16.27 4.02 27.52
N SER A 254 -16.75 4.81 28.49
CA SER A 254 -16.12 6.04 28.97
C SER A 254 -15.54 5.92 30.39
N GLY A 255 -14.67 6.87 30.75
CA GLY A 255 -14.15 7.05 32.11
C GLY A 255 -13.21 8.24 32.22
N ASP A 256 -12.73 8.52 33.44
CA ASP A 256 -11.75 9.58 33.67
C ASP A 256 -10.31 9.08 33.43
N GLY A 257 -9.54 9.81 32.64
CA GLY A 257 -8.18 9.41 32.30
C GLY A 257 -7.35 10.53 31.68
N ARG A 258 -6.15 10.15 31.23
CA ARG A 258 -5.26 11.02 30.44
C ARG A 258 -5.39 10.61 28.98
N GLY A 259 -5.73 11.56 28.11
CA GLY A 259 -5.86 11.35 26.67
C GLY A 259 -4.55 10.84 26.06
N LEU A 260 -4.65 9.86 25.17
CA LEU A 260 -3.54 9.20 24.49
C LEU A 260 -2.76 10.17 23.59
N ILE A 261 -3.48 11.05 22.89
CA ILE A 261 -2.91 11.91 21.85
C ILE A 261 -2.38 13.21 22.45
N THR A 262 -3.30 14.06 22.95
CA THR A 262 -2.99 15.40 23.47
C THR A 262 -2.47 15.40 24.91
N GLY A 263 -2.58 14.28 25.64
CA GLY A 263 -2.14 14.20 27.03
C GLY A 263 -3.04 14.96 28.04
N ASN A 264 -4.14 15.56 27.60
CA ASN A 264 -5.10 16.26 28.44
C ASN A 264 -5.83 15.29 29.38
N THR A 265 -6.08 15.70 30.63
CA THR A 265 -6.84 14.89 31.59
C THR A 265 -8.31 15.28 31.59
N GLY A 266 -9.19 14.29 31.58
CA GLY A 266 -10.64 14.49 31.60
C GLY A 266 -11.37 13.20 31.26
N GLU A 267 -12.58 13.35 30.74
CA GLU A 267 -13.34 12.24 30.22
C GLU A 267 -12.71 11.69 28.93
N VAL A 268 -12.56 10.37 28.87
CA VAL A 268 -11.95 9.66 27.75
C VAL A 268 -12.79 8.46 27.34
N PHE A 269 -12.68 8.09 26.07
CA PHE A 269 -13.49 7.07 25.40
C PHE A 269 -12.59 6.06 24.70
N GLY A 270 -12.96 4.78 24.77
CA GLY A 270 -12.21 3.68 24.13
C GLY A 270 -12.66 3.29 22.74
N LEU A 271 -13.86 3.73 22.37
CA LEU A 271 -14.51 3.41 21.10
C LEU A 271 -14.40 4.61 20.16
N SER A 272 -13.36 4.64 19.34
CA SER A 272 -13.30 5.49 18.15
C SER A 272 -13.17 4.61 16.91
N ASP A 273 -13.70 5.06 15.78
CA ASP A 273 -13.42 4.42 14.49
C ASP A 273 -11.94 4.58 14.06
N SER A 274 -11.61 3.81 13.03
CA SER A 274 -10.31 3.46 12.41
C SER A 274 -9.06 4.23 12.85
N PRO A 275 -8.06 3.53 13.43
CA PRO A 275 -6.77 3.36 12.73
C PRO A 275 -6.66 1.97 12.10
N LEU A 276 -7.20 1.93 10.89
CA LEU A 276 -7.35 0.80 9.96
C LEU A 276 -8.08 -0.43 10.54
N GLU A 277 -9.17 -0.17 11.25
CA GLU A 277 -10.24 -1.12 11.64
C GLU A 277 -9.88 -2.27 12.61
N ARG A 278 -8.74 -2.18 13.32
CA ARG A 278 -8.24 -3.20 14.26
C ARG A 278 -9.23 -3.66 15.34
N TYR A 279 -10.22 -2.84 15.70
CA TYR A 279 -11.12 -3.07 16.85
C TYR A 279 -12.60 -3.02 16.50
N LYS A 280 -13.00 -3.42 15.28
CA LYS A 280 -14.42 -3.73 15.04
C LYS A 280 -14.84 -4.82 16.03
N GLY A 281 -15.96 -4.64 16.72
CA GLY A 281 -16.47 -5.61 17.73
C GLY A 281 -16.60 -7.05 17.23
N LYS A 282 -16.58 -7.26 15.90
CA LYS A 282 -16.53 -8.56 15.23
C LYS A 282 -15.16 -9.25 15.24
N MET A 283 -14.10 -8.62 15.74
CA MET A 283 -12.75 -9.18 15.89
C MET A 283 -12.32 -9.35 17.37
N ALA A 284 -13.27 -9.34 18.31
CA ALA A 284 -12.98 -9.54 19.74
C ALA A 284 -12.16 -10.82 20.02
N GLU A 285 -12.24 -11.84 19.16
CA GLU A 285 -11.42 -13.05 19.23
C GLU A 285 -9.90 -12.78 19.16
N LYS A 286 -9.47 -11.69 18.52
CA LYS A 286 -8.07 -11.28 18.43
C LYS A 286 -7.57 -10.51 19.65
N PHE A 287 -8.48 -10.04 20.50
CA PHE A 287 -8.18 -9.28 21.72
C PHE A 287 -8.84 -9.96 22.92
N PRO A 288 -8.29 -11.10 23.39
CA PRO A 288 -8.92 -11.91 24.44
C PRO A 288 -9.10 -11.19 25.79
N ASN A 289 -8.43 -10.05 25.97
CA ASN A 289 -8.51 -9.22 27.17
C ASN A 289 -9.28 -7.89 26.96
N LEU A 290 -9.91 -7.68 25.80
CA LEU A 290 -10.73 -6.50 25.56
C LEU A 290 -12.06 -6.62 26.30
N VAL A 291 -12.21 -5.82 27.35
CA VAL A 291 -13.50 -5.56 27.99
C VAL A 291 -14.08 -4.32 27.33
N VAL A 292 -15.16 -4.48 26.55
CA VAL A 292 -15.68 -3.41 25.69
C VAL A 292 -16.04 -2.15 26.50
N ASP A 293 -16.71 -2.31 27.65
CA ASP A 293 -17.06 -1.21 28.57
C ASP A 293 -15.83 -0.54 29.23
N LYS A 294 -14.66 -1.17 29.18
CA LYS A 294 -13.41 -0.62 29.72
C LYS A 294 -12.38 -0.35 28.64
N SER A 295 -12.81 -0.27 27.38
CA SER A 295 -11.92 -0.02 26.24
C SER A 295 -11.15 1.30 26.38
N TRP A 296 -11.72 2.30 27.09
CA TRP A 296 -11.06 3.58 27.38
C TRP A 296 -9.76 3.42 28.17
N GLN A 297 -9.60 2.33 28.93
CA GLN A 297 -8.35 2.05 29.66
C GLN A 297 -7.21 1.63 28.73
N GLN A 298 -7.54 1.09 27.56
CA GLN A 298 -6.56 0.65 26.57
C GLN A 298 -6.28 1.75 25.55
N ARG A 299 -7.31 2.56 25.24
CA ARG A 299 -7.27 3.63 24.25
C ARG A 299 -8.01 4.86 24.78
N PRO A 300 -7.43 5.62 25.71
CA PRO A 300 -8.12 6.77 26.27
C PRO A 300 -8.10 7.93 25.27
N LEU A 301 -9.16 8.13 24.49
CA LEU A 301 -9.28 9.29 23.59
C LEU A 301 -10.23 10.32 24.18
N THR A 302 -9.81 11.58 24.28
CA THR A 302 -10.73 12.69 24.54
C THR A 302 -11.72 12.82 23.37
N ALA A 303 -12.91 13.40 23.58
CA ALA A 303 -13.89 13.59 22.51
C ALA A 303 -13.28 14.29 21.28
N GLU A 304 -12.54 15.37 21.49
CA GLU A 304 -11.83 16.10 20.43
C GLU A 304 -10.91 15.18 19.61
N ALA A 305 -9.94 14.53 20.26
CA ALA A 305 -9.04 13.58 19.61
C ALA A 305 -9.79 12.45 18.87
N ALA A 306 -10.89 11.95 19.43
CA ALA A 306 -11.70 10.92 18.79
C ALA A 306 -12.39 11.42 17.51
N PHE A 307 -12.84 12.68 17.47
CA PHE A 307 -13.37 13.31 16.27
C PHE A 307 -12.29 13.54 15.21
N ALA A 308 -11.16 14.14 15.59
CA ALA A 308 -10.04 14.33 14.66
C ALA A 308 -9.61 13.00 14.03
N VAL A 309 -9.45 11.94 14.83
CA VAL A 309 -9.12 10.60 14.29
C VAL A 309 -10.21 10.08 13.35
N ALA A 310 -11.49 10.26 13.70
CA ALA A 310 -12.59 9.82 12.84
C ALA A 310 -12.61 10.57 11.49
N SER A 311 -12.26 11.86 11.49
CA SER A 311 -12.16 12.70 10.29
C SER A 311 -10.91 12.39 9.46
N GLY A 312 -9.80 12.01 10.08
CA GLY A 312 -8.58 11.59 9.39
C GLY A 312 -8.62 10.16 8.84
N ALA A 313 -9.44 9.28 9.44
CA ALA A 313 -9.52 7.87 9.05
C ALA A 313 -9.82 7.63 7.55
N PRO A 314 -10.79 8.31 6.90
CA PRO A 314 -11.01 8.17 5.46
C PRO A 314 -9.79 8.56 4.62
N LEU A 315 -9.02 9.56 5.03
CA LEU A 315 -7.79 9.96 4.34
C LEU A 315 -6.74 8.85 4.43
N LEU A 316 -6.64 8.19 5.59
CA LEU A 316 -5.70 7.10 5.77
C LEU A 316 -6.04 5.88 4.89
N GLU A 317 -7.33 5.63 4.66
CA GLU A 317 -7.79 4.54 3.78
C GLU A 317 -7.45 4.78 2.31
N ASN A 318 -7.14 6.03 1.91
CA ASN A 318 -6.73 6.36 0.54
C ASN A 318 -5.26 5.99 0.24
N PHE A 319 -4.43 5.82 1.27
CA PHE A 319 -3.03 5.41 1.14
C PHE A 319 -2.89 3.90 0.84
N ILE A 320 -3.64 3.39 -0.12
CA ILE A 320 -3.79 1.97 -0.42
C ILE A 320 -3.18 1.59 -1.78
N GLN A 321 -2.44 0.48 -1.79
CA GLN A 321 -1.93 -0.21 -2.97
C GLN A 321 -2.62 -1.57 -3.10
N ILE A 322 -3.29 -1.83 -4.21
CA ILE A 322 -3.87 -3.15 -4.50
C ILE A 322 -2.76 -4.11 -4.94
N LEU A 323 -2.66 -5.28 -4.29
CA LEU A 323 -1.64 -6.30 -4.55
C LEU A 323 -2.20 -7.59 -5.20
N GLY A 324 -3.53 -7.75 -5.16
CA GLY A 324 -4.29 -8.89 -5.69
C GLY A 324 -5.79 -8.76 -5.39
N GLU A 325 -6.58 -9.78 -5.73
CA GLU A 325 -8.06 -9.72 -5.63
C GLU A 325 -8.58 -9.44 -4.21
N ASN A 326 -7.88 -9.92 -3.19
CA ASN A 326 -8.26 -9.74 -1.78
C ASN A 326 -7.08 -9.27 -0.92
N THR A 327 -5.98 -8.80 -1.53
CA THR A 327 -4.77 -8.38 -0.81
C THR A 327 -4.43 -6.95 -1.16
N ALA A 328 -4.20 -6.12 -0.14
CA ALA A 328 -3.81 -4.73 -0.28
C ALA A 328 -2.72 -4.37 0.72
N ALA A 329 -1.97 -3.32 0.42
CA ALA A 329 -1.01 -2.72 1.34
C ALA A 329 -1.35 -1.26 1.58
N TYR A 330 -1.28 -0.82 2.83
CA TYR A 330 -1.37 0.57 3.22
C TYR A 330 0.03 1.14 3.44
N TYR A 331 0.28 2.32 2.88
CA TYR A 331 1.52 3.08 3.00
C TYR A 331 1.21 4.45 3.57
N VAL A 332 0.95 4.54 4.87
CA VAL A 332 0.53 5.80 5.49
C VAL A 332 1.77 6.66 5.77
N PRO A 333 1.97 7.79 5.07
CA PRO A 333 3.11 8.65 5.26
C PRO A 333 2.94 9.50 6.53
N TYR A 334 4.04 9.79 7.20
CA TYR A 334 4.09 10.74 8.31
C TYR A 334 5.50 11.29 8.49
N VAL A 335 5.61 12.40 9.20
CA VAL A 335 6.87 12.94 9.72
C VAL A 335 6.73 12.95 11.25
N SER A 336 7.76 12.51 11.97
CA SER A 336 7.65 12.34 13.43
C SER A 336 7.39 13.67 14.15
N GLU A 337 8.10 14.73 13.76
CA GLU A 337 7.91 16.11 14.24
C GLU A 337 7.83 17.03 13.02
N PRO A 338 6.67 17.14 12.35
CA PRO A 338 6.54 17.89 11.12
C PRO A 338 6.69 19.39 11.38
N SER A 339 7.37 20.11 10.48
CA SER A 339 7.21 21.55 10.33
C SER A 339 5.86 21.91 9.68
N VAL A 340 5.49 23.19 9.69
CA VAL A 340 4.28 23.70 9.01
C VAL A 340 4.28 23.32 7.51
N GLU A 341 5.41 23.54 6.83
CA GLU A 341 5.56 23.19 5.40
C GLU A 341 5.37 21.68 5.16
N GLN A 342 5.94 20.84 6.03
CA GLN A 342 5.77 19.39 5.94
C GLN A 342 4.36 18.93 6.28
N ALA A 343 3.67 19.60 7.21
CA ALA A 343 2.28 19.29 7.55
C ALA A 343 1.34 19.57 6.35
N VAL A 344 1.53 20.69 5.66
CA VAL A 344 0.81 20.99 4.42
C VAL A 344 1.13 19.96 3.35
N ALA A 345 2.41 19.65 3.11
CA ALA A 345 2.81 18.65 2.12
C ALA A 345 2.25 17.25 2.42
N LEU A 346 2.16 16.85 3.70
CA LEU A 346 1.52 15.58 4.09
C LEU A 346 0.02 15.59 3.74
N TYR A 347 -0.67 16.71 3.95
CA TYR A 347 -2.08 16.86 3.61
C TYR A 347 -2.32 16.87 2.09
N GLU A 348 -1.48 17.57 1.33
CA GLU A 348 -1.46 17.52 -0.14
C GLU A 348 -1.34 16.08 -0.64
N LEU A 349 -0.39 15.34 -0.06
CA LEU A 349 -0.17 13.93 -0.38
C LEU A 349 -1.41 13.05 -0.09
N ALA A 350 -2.20 13.34 0.95
CA ALA A 350 -3.46 12.65 1.20
C ALA A 350 -4.57 13.01 0.20
N MET A 351 -4.59 14.24 -0.30
CA MET A 351 -5.53 14.63 -1.35
C MET A 351 -5.17 13.91 -2.66
N ASP A 352 -3.89 13.89 -3.04
CA ASP A 352 -3.41 13.17 -4.22
C ASP A 352 -3.65 11.65 -4.12
N ALA A 353 -3.48 11.08 -2.92
CA ALA A 353 -3.78 9.68 -2.65
C ALA A 353 -5.24 9.31 -2.93
N THR A 354 -6.16 10.26 -2.76
CA THR A 354 -7.58 10.04 -3.01
C THR A 354 -7.86 9.82 -4.49
N ASP A 355 -7.25 10.63 -5.34
CA ASP A 355 -7.42 10.55 -6.80
C ASP A 355 -6.68 9.35 -7.40
N ASN A 356 -5.72 8.77 -6.66
CA ASN A 356 -4.91 7.62 -7.05
C ASN A 356 -5.13 6.39 -6.14
N SER A 357 -6.29 6.31 -5.49
CA SER A 357 -6.60 5.22 -4.55
C SER A 357 -6.49 3.85 -5.24
N GLY A 358 -5.67 2.96 -4.67
CA GLY A 358 -5.36 1.65 -5.21
C GLY A 358 -4.00 1.57 -5.91
N THR A 359 -3.38 2.71 -6.22
CA THR A 359 -2.05 2.84 -6.85
C THR A 359 -1.18 3.87 -6.13
N ILE A 360 -1.26 3.93 -4.79
CA ILE A 360 -0.60 4.96 -3.98
C ILE A 360 0.91 5.05 -4.19
N VAL A 361 1.55 3.95 -4.58
CA VAL A 361 3.00 3.92 -4.79
C VAL A 361 3.44 4.89 -5.89
N ASP A 362 2.60 5.14 -6.90
CA ASP A 362 2.92 6.09 -7.97
C ASP A 362 2.97 7.54 -7.45
N VAL A 363 2.17 7.85 -6.43
CA VAL A 363 2.19 9.15 -5.75
C VAL A 363 3.41 9.25 -4.83
N LEU A 364 3.71 8.18 -4.09
CA LEU A 364 4.85 8.15 -3.17
C LEU A 364 6.20 8.14 -3.88
N ASP A 365 6.29 7.65 -5.11
CA ASP A 365 7.55 7.56 -5.85
C ASP A 365 8.21 8.93 -6.03
N ASP A 366 7.43 9.97 -6.37
CA ASP A 366 7.95 11.34 -6.48
C ASP A 366 8.44 11.85 -5.11
N VAL A 367 7.63 11.68 -4.06
CA VAL A 367 8.01 12.13 -2.70
C VAL A 367 9.29 11.47 -2.21
N VAL A 368 9.44 10.17 -2.47
CA VAL A 368 10.60 9.38 -2.05
C VAL A 368 11.86 9.72 -2.85
N ASN A 369 11.73 10.05 -4.13
CA ASN A 369 12.89 10.22 -5.02
C ASN A 369 13.26 11.67 -5.33
N ASN A 370 12.36 12.64 -5.11
CA ASN A 370 12.56 14.04 -5.44
C ASN A 370 13.18 14.82 -4.27
N PRO A 371 14.47 15.21 -4.32
CA PRO A 371 15.15 15.87 -3.20
C PRO A 371 14.65 17.29 -2.91
N VAL A 372 13.81 17.85 -3.79
CA VAL A 372 13.19 19.17 -3.61
C VAL A 372 11.92 19.06 -2.76
N ASN A 373 11.33 17.87 -2.65
CA ASN A 373 10.12 17.67 -1.86
C ASN A 373 10.44 17.85 -0.36
N PRO A 374 9.67 18.67 0.39
CA PRO A 374 9.93 18.95 1.82
C PRO A 374 9.86 17.70 2.71
N LEU A 375 9.25 16.61 2.25
CA LEU A 375 9.16 15.35 2.96
C LEU A 375 10.36 14.43 2.71
N HIS A 376 11.19 14.65 1.69
CA HIS A 376 12.16 13.66 1.16
C HIS A 376 13.09 13.02 2.21
N ASP A 377 13.57 13.82 3.16
CA ASP A 377 14.57 13.41 4.15
C ASP A 377 13.96 12.89 5.46
N ASP A 378 12.80 13.43 5.87
CA ASP A 378 12.16 13.12 7.16
C ASP A 378 10.94 12.20 7.06
N LEU A 379 10.51 11.85 5.84
CA LEU A 379 9.37 10.99 5.59
C LEU A 379 9.58 9.61 6.23
N GLN A 380 8.59 9.19 7.00
CA GLN A 380 8.41 7.84 7.48
C GLN A 380 7.11 7.27 6.91
N ILE A 381 7.05 5.95 6.77
CA ILE A 381 5.85 5.26 6.28
C ILE A 381 5.45 4.18 7.29
N HIS A 382 4.18 4.20 7.68
CA HIS A 382 3.55 3.06 8.36
C HIS A 382 3.03 2.10 7.30
N TYR A 383 3.72 0.97 7.13
CA TYR A 383 3.38 -0.07 6.18
C TYR A 383 2.48 -1.13 6.81
N MET A 384 1.46 -1.58 6.08
CA MET A 384 0.58 -2.65 6.54
C MET A 384 0.01 -3.46 5.38
N ALA A 385 0.34 -4.74 5.30
CA ALA A 385 -0.26 -5.65 4.34
C ALA A 385 -1.49 -6.33 4.95
N VAL A 386 -2.60 -6.35 4.21
CA VAL A 386 -3.87 -6.91 4.66
C VAL A 386 -4.49 -7.86 3.63
N TYR A 387 -5.21 -8.84 4.14
CA TYR A 387 -6.08 -9.73 3.38
C TYR A 387 -7.54 -9.45 3.75
N GLU A 388 -8.40 -9.14 2.77
CA GLU A 388 -9.76 -8.63 2.99
C GLU A 388 -10.90 -9.45 2.34
N PRO A 389 -11.04 -10.76 2.64
CA PRO A 389 -12.13 -11.55 2.08
C PRO A 389 -13.48 -11.09 2.63
N GLY A 390 -14.39 -10.67 1.75
CA GLY A 390 -15.78 -10.37 2.14
C GLY A 390 -15.92 -9.27 3.19
N ARG A 391 -15.11 -8.21 3.11
CA ARG A 391 -15.09 -7.04 4.03
C ARG A 391 -14.62 -7.34 5.45
N LYS A 392 -13.80 -8.39 5.64
CA LYS A 392 -13.10 -8.66 6.90
C LYS A 392 -11.60 -8.49 6.69
N ARG A 393 -11.02 -7.46 7.29
CA ARG A 393 -9.57 -7.20 7.24
C ARG A 393 -8.81 -8.17 8.15
N LYS A 394 -7.79 -8.82 7.62
CA LYS A 394 -6.79 -9.58 8.40
C LYS A 394 -5.42 -8.98 8.11
N PHE A 395 -4.65 -8.69 9.14
CA PHE A 395 -3.27 -8.21 8.98
C PHE A 395 -2.35 -9.39 8.64
N ILE A 396 -1.56 -9.22 7.59
CA ILE A 396 -0.52 -10.16 7.14
C ILE A 396 0.80 -9.71 7.75
N GLU A 397 1.22 -8.49 7.43
CA GLU A 397 2.47 -7.86 7.90
C GLU A 397 2.20 -6.42 8.33
N GLU A 398 3.05 -5.90 9.22
CA GLU A 398 3.01 -4.51 9.67
C GLU A 398 4.42 -4.02 10.01
N GLU A 399 4.82 -2.89 9.43
CA GLU A 399 6.02 -2.15 9.84
C GLU A 399 5.63 -0.72 10.20
N PRO A 400 5.73 -0.31 11.48
CA PRO A 400 5.25 0.99 11.93
C PRO A 400 6.16 2.16 11.51
N CYS A 401 7.42 1.89 11.18
CA CYS A 401 8.42 2.93 10.89
C CYS A 401 9.36 2.46 9.78
N VAL A 402 8.96 2.74 8.54
CA VAL A 402 9.76 2.52 7.34
C VAL A 402 10.43 3.83 6.95
N ASP A 403 11.76 3.81 6.83
CA ASP A 403 12.55 4.90 6.27
C ASP A 403 12.79 4.65 4.76
N PRO A 404 12.30 5.53 3.86
CA PRO A 404 12.53 5.42 2.43
C PRO A 404 14.01 5.41 2.02
N SER A 405 14.94 5.87 2.86
CA SER A 405 16.38 5.82 2.63
C SER A 405 16.88 4.41 2.31
N ARG A 406 16.27 3.40 2.93
CA ARG A 406 16.59 1.98 2.72
C ARG A 406 16.12 1.49 1.36
N VAL A 407 14.94 1.91 0.90
CA VAL A 407 14.46 1.62 -0.47
C VAL A 407 15.36 2.28 -1.50
N ARG A 408 15.79 3.52 -1.26
CA ARG A 408 16.79 4.22 -2.09
C ARG A 408 18.14 3.48 -2.09
N ALA A 409 18.57 2.92 -0.97
CA ALA A 409 19.79 2.11 -0.89
C ALA A 409 19.69 0.83 -1.75
N ILE A 410 18.56 0.13 -1.72
CA ILE A 410 18.30 -1.03 -2.59
C ILE A 410 18.33 -0.62 -4.06
N GLN A 411 17.68 0.49 -4.44
CA GLN A 411 17.72 1.01 -5.81
C GLN A 411 19.16 1.32 -6.26
N ARG A 412 19.93 2.06 -5.45
CA ARG A 412 21.34 2.39 -5.77
C ARG A 412 22.17 1.12 -5.94
N ALA A 413 22.12 0.21 -4.99
CA ALA A 413 22.83 -1.07 -5.05
C ALA A 413 22.46 -1.89 -6.30
N HIS A 414 21.17 -1.92 -6.66
CA HIS A 414 20.70 -2.63 -7.83
C HIS A 414 21.20 -1.98 -9.13
N THR A 415 21.13 -0.64 -9.23
CA THR A 415 21.68 0.11 -10.36
C THR A 415 23.19 -0.06 -10.47
N ASP A 416 23.93 -0.03 -9.36
CA ASP A 416 25.37 -0.22 -9.32
C ASP A 416 25.76 -1.61 -9.84
N VAL A 417 25.06 -2.66 -9.41
CA VAL A 417 25.24 -4.01 -9.96
C VAL A 417 24.99 -4.03 -11.46
N LEU A 418 23.92 -3.38 -11.94
CA LEU A 418 23.58 -3.40 -13.36
C LEU A 418 24.53 -2.60 -14.25
N THR A 419 25.26 -1.63 -13.69
CA THR A 419 26.12 -0.69 -14.43
C THR A 419 27.61 -0.95 -14.27
N ASN A 420 28.01 -1.73 -13.26
CA ASN A 420 29.40 -2.14 -13.09
C ASN A 420 29.78 -3.33 -14.00
N GLY A 421 31.08 -3.62 -14.08
CA GLY A 421 31.65 -4.71 -14.86
C GLY A 421 31.20 -6.12 -14.45
N LEU A 422 30.36 -6.28 -13.40
CA LEU A 422 29.91 -7.58 -12.92
C LEU A 422 28.98 -8.24 -13.92
N VAL A 423 27.93 -7.53 -14.32
CA VAL A 423 26.97 -8.04 -15.29
C VAL A 423 27.02 -7.27 -16.59
N ALA A 424 27.39 -5.98 -16.62
CA ALA A 424 27.52 -5.18 -17.84
C ALA A 424 28.95 -5.25 -18.42
N PRO A 425 29.10 -5.18 -19.76
CA PRO A 425 30.41 -4.97 -20.36
C PRO A 425 30.98 -3.61 -19.95
N ASP A 426 32.30 -3.54 -19.81
CA ASP A 426 33.05 -2.32 -19.49
C ASP A 426 33.99 -2.01 -20.66
N GLY A 427 33.58 -1.07 -21.52
CA GLY A 427 34.27 -0.81 -22.79
C GLY A 427 34.26 -2.03 -23.71
N ASP A 428 35.45 -2.47 -24.12
CA ASP A 428 35.64 -3.67 -24.97
C ASP A 428 35.70 -4.97 -24.16
N SER A 429 35.70 -4.89 -22.83
CA SER A 429 35.78 -6.07 -21.95
C SER A 429 34.40 -6.69 -21.68
N PRO A 430 34.27 -8.02 -21.78
CA PRO A 430 33.04 -8.72 -21.39
C PRO A 430 32.78 -8.59 -19.88
N PRO A 431 31.52 -8.71 -19.42
CA PRO A 431 31.20 -8.69 -18.00
C PRO A 431 31.89 -9.83 -17.23
N LEU A 432 32.13 -9.72 -15.92
CA LEU A 432 32.64 -10.86 -15.13
C LEU A 432 31.66 -12.02 -15.09
N PHE A 433 30.36 -11.76 -14.98
CA PHE A 433 29.29 -12.75 -15.10
C PHE A 433 28.79 -12.80 -16.56
N PRO A 434 29.22 -13.79 -17.36
CA PRO A 434 28.66 -14.01 -18.69
C PRO A 434 27.19 -14.43 -18.54
N SER A 435 26.28 -13.49 -18.78
CA SER A 435 24.86 -13.77 -18.89
C SER A 435 24.30 -13.14 -20.17
N PRO A 436 23.27 -13.75 -20.78
CA PRO A 436 22.70 -13.23 -22.01
C PRO A 436 22.16 -11.80 -21.84
N PRO A 437 22.11 -10.99 -22.91
CA PRO A 437 21.64 -9.61 -22.85
C PRO A 437 20.12 -9.46 -22.66
N TYR A 438 19.34 -10.55 -22.55
CA TYR A 438 17.87 -10.48 -22.45
C TYR A 438 17.42 -9.64 -21.24
N GLY A 439 17.02 -8.39 -21.52
CA GLY A 439 16.68 -7.36 -20.53
C GLY A 439 17.49 -6.06 -20.64
N ARG A 440 18.58 -6.02 -21.41
CA ARG A 440 19.36 -4.82 -21.72
C ARG A 440 19.28 -4.52 -23.21
N LEU A 441 18.30 -3.69 -23.57
CA LEU A 441 18.15 -3.19 -24.93
C LEU A 441 18.95 -1.89 -25.08
N THR A 442 19.60 -1.72 -26.22
CA THR A 442 19.88 -0.39 -26.78
C THR A 442 18.55 0.31 -27.07
N ASP A 443 18.48 1.63 -26.88
CA ASP A 443 17.25 2.48 -26.90
C ASP A 443 16.29 2.34 -28.11
N ASP A 444 16.58 1.53 -29.13
CA ASP A 444 15.93 1.55 -30.45
C ASP A 444 15.24 0.22 -30.87
N GLY A 445 14.44 -0.44 -30.03
CA GLY A 445 13.71 -1.65 -30.47
C GLY A 445 12.45 -2.00 -29.68
N ASP A 446 11.32 -2.13 -30.38
CA ASP A 446 9.97 -2.47 -29.91
C ASP A 446 9.78 -3.94 -29.43
N ASP A 447 10.86 -4.70 -29.22
CA ASP A 447 10.77 -6.10 -28.77
C ASP A 447 10.98 -6.21 -27.25
N GLU A 448 9.88 -6.32 -26.49
CA GLU A 448 9.85 -6.49 -25.02
C GLU A 448 10.38 -7.86 -24.52
N GLN A 449 11.47 -8.39 -25.07
CA GLN A 449 12.09 -9.62 -24.55
C GLN A 449 13.03 -9.33 -23.38
N GLY A 450 12.49 -9.27 -22.15
CA GLY A 450 13.30 -9.25 -20.92
C GLY A 450 12.63 -8.66 -19.68
N SER A 451 13.24 -8.86 -18.50
CA SER A 451 12.71 -8.31 -17.25
C SER A 451 13.00 -6.81 -17.12
N LYS A 452 11.99 -6.03 -16.71
CA LYS A 452 12.17 -4.62 -16.34
C LYS A 452 13.24 -4.38 -15.26
N TYR A 453 13.53 -5.37 -14.41
CA TYR A 453 14.56 -5.35 -13.36
C TYR A 453 15.98 -5.69 -13.85
N LEU A 454 16.19 -5.74 -15.16
CA LEU A 454 17.52 -5.87 -15.76
C LEU A 454 17.85 -4.66 -16.66
N ARG A 455 16.99 -3.63 -16.65
CA ARG A 455 17.13 -2.39 -17.42
C ARG A 455 17.91 -1.35 -16.61
N THR A 456 18.65 -0.46 -17.26
CA THR A 456 19.39 0.61 -16.57
C THR A 456 18.47 1.60 -15.85
N ASN A 457 17.27 1.84 -16.37
CA ASN A 457 16.22 2.68 -15.77
C ASN A 457 15.17 1.87 -14.97
N THR A 458 15.61 0.80 -14.30
CA THR A 458 14.71 -0.07 -13.53
C THR A 458 13.95 0.70 -12.43
N PRO A 459 12.61 0.55 -12.31
CA PRO A 459 11.83 1.12 -11.21
C PRO A 459 11.90 0.22 -9.96
N VAL A 460 13.04 0.21 -9.26
CA VAL A 460 13.23 -0.63 -8.06
C VAL A 460 12.41 -0.07 -6.89
N VAL A 461 12.36 1.25 -6.71
CA VAL A 461 11.57 1.90 -5.64
C VAL A 461 10.10 1.49 -5.72
N THR A 462 9.44 1.79 -6.84
CA THR A 462 8.08 1.34 -7.13
C THR A 462 7.94 -0.18 -7.01
N GLY A 463 8.95 -0.93 -7.49
CA GLY A 463 8.97 -2.38 -7.40
C GLY A 463 8.96 -2.93 -5.98
N VAL A 464 9.74 -2.36 -5.07
CA VAL A 464 9.79 -2.75 -3.66
C VAL A 464 8.48 -2.38 -2.99
N LEU A 465 8.00 -1.15 -3.17
CA LEU A 465 6.74 -0.67 -2.59
C LEU A 465 5.48 -1.34 -3.17
N THR A 466 5.53 -1.97 -4.34
CA THR A 466 4.40 -2.79 -4.85
C THR A 466 4.55 -4.28 -4.52
N GLY A 467 5.66 -4.69 -3.90
CA GLY A 467 6.05 -6.10 -3.80
C GLY A 467 6.40 -6.76 -5.14
N GLY A 468 6.33 -6.02 -6.26
CA GLY A 468 6.69 -6.49 -7.60
C GLY A 468 8.14 -6.92 -7.73
N TYR A 469 9.05 -6.31 -6.95
CA TYR A 469 10.47 -6.64 -6.90
C TYR A 469 10.67 -8.09 -6.46
N PHE A 470 10.00 -8.52 -5.39
CA PHE A 470 10.04 -9.89 -4.88
C PHE A 470 9.16 -10.83 -5.69
N GLN A 471 7.99 -10.39 -6.12
CA GLN A 471 7.11 -11.18 -7.01
C GLN A 471 7.83 -11.65 -8.27
N SER A 472 8.72 -10.82 -8.81
CA SER A 472 9.46 -11.15 -10.01
C SER A 472 10.36 -12.37 -9.80
N THR A 473 10.93 -12.58 -8.61
CA THR A 473 11.93 -13.61 -8.35
C THR A 473 11.41 -14.80 -7.53
N PHE A 474 10.34 -14.61 -6.78
CA PHE A 474 9.78 -15.63 -5.89
C PHE A 474 8.94 -16.67 -6.63
N ARG A 475 8.72 -17.80 -5.97
CA ARG A 475 7.79 -18.85 -6.44
C ARG A 475 6.39 -18.27 -6.60
N HIS A 476 5.68 -18.70 -7.65
CA HIS A 476 4.26 -18.38 -7.76
C HIS A 476 3.50 -19.04 -6.62
N GLN A 477 2.62 -18.29 -5.98
CA GLN A 477 1.63 -18.85 -5.07
C GLN A 477 0.56 -19.58 -5.89
N SER A 478 0.08 -20.71 -5.36
CA SER A 478 -0.97 -21.50 -6.00
C SER A 478 -2.26 -20.69 -6.07
N THR A 479 -2.89 -20.61 -7.24
CA THR A 479 -4.22 -19.99 -7.38
C THR A 479 -5.36 -20.93 -6.99
N ASP A 480 -5.04 -22.18 -6.63
CA ASP A 480 -6.00 -23.22 -6.22
C ASP A 480 -6.75 -22.80 -4.94
N GLU A 481 -8.03 -22.43 -5.07
CA GLU A 481 -8.91 -22.00 -3.97
C GLU A 481 -9.05 -23.04 -2.84
N ASP A 482 -8.84 -24.33 -3.16
CA ASP A 482 -8.93 -25.44 -2.19
C ASP A 482 -7.63 -25.67 -1.40
N ARG A 483 -6.52 -25.03 -1.81
CA ARG A 483 -5.32 -24.93 -0.98
C ARG A 483 -5.43 -23.63 -0.20
N ASP A 484 -5.39 -23.74 1.12
CA ASP A 484 -5.48 -22.63 2.09
C ASP A 484 -4.26 -21.65 2.02
N ASP A 485 -3.64 -21.52 0.84
CA ASP A 485 -2.53 -20.61 0.52
C ASP A 485 -3.02 -19.17 0.27
N HIS A 486 -4.33 -18.95 0.07
CA HIS A 486 -4.96 -17.61 0.10
C HIS A 486 -5.17 -17.08 1.53
N GLY A 487 -4.45 -17.67 2.49
CA GLY A 487 -4.46 -17.36 3.91
C GLY A 487 -3.60 -16.14 4.26
N THR A 488 -3.46 -15.90 5.56
CA THR A 488 -2.77 -14.76 6.20
C THR A 488 -1.24 -14.67 5.93
N THR A 489 -0.75 -15.17 4.81
CA THR A 489 0.66 -15.24 4.44
C THR A 489 0.84 -14.90 2.96
N ASP A 490 1.38 -13.72 2.66
CA ASP A 490 1.83 -13.34 1.31
C ASP A 490 3.34 -13.17 1.33
N LEU A 491 4.07 -14.05 0.63
CA LEU A 491 5.54 -14.05 0.62
C LEU A 491 6.12 -12.74 0.04
N ARG A 492 5.37 -12.09 -0.87
CA ARG A 492 5.76 -10.79 -1.42
C ARG A 492 5.62 -9.71 -0.35
N ALA A 493 4.56 -9.78 0.45
CA ALA A 493 4.37 -8.86 1.58
C ALA A 493 5.45 -9.09 2.65
N GLU A 494 5.76 -10.33 3.02
CA GLU A 494 6.84 -10.68 3.97
C GLU A 494 8.20 -10.15 3.49
N GLY A 495 8.54 -10.38 2.21
CA GLY A 495 9.78 -9.87 1.61
C GLY A 495 9.82 -8.34 1.55
N THR A 496 8.69 -7.70 1.24
CA THR A 496 8.56 -6.23 1.22
C THR A 496 8.70 -5.66 2.62
N SER A 497 7.95 -6.17 3.60
CA SER A 497 8.03 -5.81 5.02
C SER A 497 9.47 -5.84 5.52
N THR A 498 10.17 -6.96 5.30
CA THR A 498 11.57 -7.14 5.68
C THR A 498 12.52 -6.15 4.99
N ALA A 499 12.25 -5.82 3.73
CA ALA A 499 13.05 -4.84 2.99
C ALA A 499 12.80 -3.40 3.45
N LEU A 500 11.60 -3.11 3.95
CA LEU A 500 11.18 -1.79 4.42
C LEU A 500 11.53 -1.55 5.90
N ALA A 501 11.51 -2.58 6.74
CA ALA A 501 11.81 -2.50 8.16
C ALA A 501 13.22 -1.93 8.39
N SER A 502 13.36 -0.98 9.31
CA SER A 502 14.65 -0.31 9.58
C SER A 502 15.75 -1.30 9.98
N ASP A 503 15.42 -2.30 10.78
CA ASP A 503 16.29 -3.40 11.23
C ASP A 503 16.04 -4.73 10.51
N GLY A 504 15.21 -4.72 9.46
CA GLY A 504 14.87 -5.93 8.71
C GLY A 504 16.13 -6.61 8.17
N GLN A 505 16.19 -7.92 8.26
CA GLN A 505 17.28 -8.71 7.71
C GLN A 505 16.67 -9.96 7.08
N MET A 506 16.94 -10.14 5.79
CA MET A 506 16.44 -11.26 5.02
C MET A 506 17.41 -12.43 5.13
N ASP A 507 16.99 -13.54 5.73
CA ASP A 507 17.80 -14.75 5.81
C ASP A 507 18.11 -15.28 4.40
N PRO A 508 19.41 -15.46 4.02
CA PRO A 508 19.77 -16.07 2.75
C PRO A 508 19.11 -17.42 2.51
N ASP A 509 18.98 -18.29 3.52
CA ASP A 509 18.35 -19.59 3.34
C ASP A 509 16.85 -19.46 3.02
N TRP A 510 16.15 -18.53 3.67
CA TRP A 510 14.76 -18.20 3.36
C TRP A 510 14.62 -17.67 1.93
N LEU A 511 15.51 -16.77 1.50
CA LEU A 511 15.49 -16.19 0.15
C LEU A 511 15.66 -17.27 -0.93
N LEU A 512 16.63 -18.17 -0.74
CA LEU A 512 16.88 -19.27 -1.67
C LEU A 512 15.73 -20.27 -1.71
N ALA A 513 15.04 -20.49 -0.58
CA ALA A 513 13.83 -21.31 -0.52
C ALA A 513 12.67 -20.72 -1.35
N GLN A 514 12.70 -19.41 -1.67
CA GLN A 514 11.75 -18.78 -2.60
C GLN A 514 12.25 -18.81 -4.05
N TYR A 515 13.54 -18.59 -4.27
CA TYR A 515 14.15 -18.53 -5.61
C TYR A 515 14.18 -19.89 -6.31
N VAL A 516 14.63 -20.94 -5.62
CA VAL A 516 14.91 -22.25 -6.24
C VAL A 516 13.64 -22.93 -6.77
N PRO A 517 12.50 -22.94 -6.05
CA PRO A 517 11.27 -23.47 -6.63
C PRO A 517 10.81 -22.72 -7.87
N ARG A 518 10.97 -21.39 -7.92
CA ARG A 518 10.67 -20.56 -9.10
C ARG A 518 11.57 -20.93 -10.27
N LEU A 519 12.86 -21.13 -10.04
CA LEU A 519 13.82 -21.57 -11.04
C LEU A 519 13.46 -22.93 -11.62
N ILE A 520 13.17 -23.91 -10.77
CA ILE A 520 12.79 -25.27 -11.17
C ILE A 520 11.53 -25.24 -12.03
N SER A 521 10.50 -24.51 -11.59
CA SER A 521 9.25 -24.37 -12.35
C SER A 521 9.49 -23.74 -13.73
N THR A 522 10.28 -22.68 -13.78
CA THR A 522 10.56 -21.94 -15.03
C THR A 522 11.44 -22.77 -15.96
N GLN A 523 12.42 -23.51 -15.45
CA GLN A 523 13.24 -24.42 -16.24
C GLN A 523 12.42 -25.56 -16.87
N ARG A 524 11.44 -26.10 -16.15
CA ARG A 524 10.55 -27.13 -16.69
C ARG A 524 9.75 -26.60 -17.89
N GLY A 525 9.17 -25.40 -17.77
CA GLY A 525 8.50 -24.72 -18.89
C GLY A 525 9.45 -24.43 -20.05
N ALA A 526 10.65 -23.91 -19.77
CA ALA A 526 11.65 -23.63 -20.79
C ALA A 526 12.00 -24.85 -21.64
N PHE A 527 12.02 -26.06 -21.08
CA PHE A 527 12.26 -27.29 -21.85
C PHE A 527 11.14 -27.61 -22.85
N GLU A 528 9.90 -27.21 -22.57
CA GLU A 528 8.75 -27.35 -23.46
C GLU A 528 8.88 -26.39 -24.64
N ASP A 529 9.38 -25.18 -24.39
CA ASP A 529 9.62 -24.13 -25.40
C ASP A 529 10.92 -24.32 -26.20
N GLY A 530 11.64 -25.43 -25.99
CA GLY A 530 12.91 -25.71 -26.68
C GLY A 530 14.14 -24.99 -26.12
N ASN A 531 13.95 -24.17 -25.09
CA ASN A 531 15.00 -23.53 -24.30
C ASN A 531 15.64 -24.50 -23.30
N GLU A 532 16.81 -24.14 -22.76
CA GLU A 532 17.60 -25.01 -21.87
C GLU A 532 17.67 -24.50 -20.42
N LEU A 533 17.72 -23.18 -20.25
CA LEU A 533 17.91 -22.53 -18.94
C LEU A 533 17.03 -21.28 -18.84
N PRO A 534 16.46 -20.99 -17.66
CA PRO A 534 15.75 -19.75 -17.39
C PRO A 534 16.75 -18.62 -17.10
N GLU A 535 17.59 -18.25 -18.08
CA GLU A 535 18.75 -17.37 -17.88
C GLU A 535 18.35 -15.98 -17.36
N SER A 536 17.31 -15.35 -17.91
CA SER A 536 16.83 -14.04 -17.43
C SER A 536 16.40 -14.06 -15.96
N LEU A 537 15.75 -15.16 -15.51
CA LEU A 537 15.34 -15.30 -14.12
C LEU A 537 16.54 -15.52 -13.19
N LEU A 538 17.52 -16.35 -13.60
CA LEU A 538 18.75 -16.57 -12.85
C LEU A 538 19.54 -15.27 -12.68
N THR A 539 19.73 -14.52 -13.77
CA THR A 539 20.41 -13.22 -13.72
C THR A 539 19.66 -12.25 -12.82
N ARG A 540 18.32 -12.17 -12.92
CA ARG A 540 17.53 -11.30 -12.04
C ARG A 540 17.65 -11.66 -10.56
N GLN A 541 17.57 -12.95 -10.22
CA GLN A 541 17.73 -13.42 -8.84
C GLN A 541 19.15 -13.15 -8.32
N TYR A 542 20.16 -13.32 -9.15
CA TYR A 542 21.54 -12.98 -8.82
C TYR A 542 21.73 -11.48 -8.58
N VAL A 543 21.27 -10.63 -9.50
CA VAL A 543 21.34 -9.16 -9.37
C VAL A 543 20.57 -8.71 -8.12
N GLN A 544 19.39 -9.26 -7.85
CA GLN A 544 18.63 -8.95 -6.65
C GLN A 544 19.38 -9.37 -5.37
N MET A 545 19.96 -10.57 -5.33
CA MET A 545 20.75 -11.03 -4.17
C MET A 545 21.96 -10.15 -3.91
N GLN A 546 22.71 -9.78 -4.96
CA GLN A 546 23.85 -8.86 -4.86
C GLN A 546 23.40 -7.47 -4.38
N ALA A 547 22.30 -6.95 -4.90
CA ALA A 547 21.76 -5.65 -4.49
C ALA A 547 21.32 -5.65 -3.02
N LEU A 548 20.63 -6.71 -2.56
CA LEU A 548 20.21 -6.84 -1.17
C LEU A 548 21.40 -6.98 -0.20
N ALA A 549 22.46 -7.70 -0.61
CA ALA A 549 23.72 -7.78 0.12
C ALA A 549 24.40 -6.41 0.24
N SER A 550 24.60 -5.71 -0.90
CA SER A 550 25.21 -4.36 -0.92
C SER A 550 24.41 -3.33 -0.12
N ALA A 551 23.08 -3.45 -0.10
CA ALA A 551 22.20 -2.56 0.67
C ALA A 551 22.13 -2.91 2.18
N GLY A 552 22.81 -3.99 2.62
CA GLY A 552 22.79 -4.44 4.02
C GLY A 552 21.45 -5.05 4.46
N VAL A 553 20.62 -5.48 3.52
CA VAL A 553 19.30 -6.10 3.77
C VAL A 553 19.41 -7.62 3.89
N LEU A 554 20.44 -8.23 3.29
CA LEU A 554 20.63 -9.69 3.27
C LEU A 554 21.48 -10.17 4.46
N GLY A 555 20.87 -10.97 5.33
CA GLY A 555 21.47 -11.58 6.52
C GLY A 555 21.82 -10.58 7.63
N ASP A 556 22.29 -11.12 8.75
CA ASP A 556 22.70 -10.30 9.88
C ASP A 556 24.09 -9.73 9.68
N THR A 557 24.28 -8.44 9.99
CA THR A 557 25.58 -7.79 10.14
C THR A 557 26.54 -8.51 11.09
N SER A 558 26.01 -9.35 12.01
CA SER A 558 26.80 -10.21 12.90
C SER A 558 27.06 -11.62 12.36
N SER A 559 26.46 -11.98 11.22
CA SER A 559 26.60 -13.28 10.58
C SER A 559 27.88 -13.34 9.74
N ASP A 560 28.73 -14.33 10.03
CA ASP A 560 29.90 -14.66 9.20
C ASP A 560 29.50 -15.46 7.92
N ASP A 561 28.23 -15.40 7.48
CA ASP A 561 27.80 -16.08 6.26
C ASP A 561 28.26 -15.30 5.02
N PRO A 562 29.18 -15.82 4.19
CA PRO A 562 29.75 -15.06 3.09
C PRO A 562 28.74 -14.72 1.98
N ARG A 563 27.50 -15.26 2.02
CA ARG A 563 26.40 -14.87 1.13
C ARG A 563 25.88 -13.44 1.41
N THR A 564 26.11 -12.89 2.59
CA THR A 564 25.65 -11.55 2.99
C THR A 564 26.54 -10.44 2.44
N SER A 565 27.72 -10.80 1.93
CA SER A 565 28.67 -9.88 1.32
C SER A 565 28.49 -9.85 -0.20
N SER A 566 28.30 -8.64 -0.74
CA SER A 566 28.25 -8.45 -2.19
C SER A 566 29.61 -8.73 -2.83
N ALA A 567 29.62 -8.93 -4.15
CA ALA A 567 30.85 -9.07 -4.91
C ALA A 567 31.73 -7.81 -4.75
N SER A 568 33.03 -8.01 -4.48
CA SER A 568 33.98 -6.93 -4.23
C SER A 568 34.31 -6.15 -5.50
N THR A 569 34.14 -4.83 -5.45
CA THR A 569 34.53 -3.91 -6.53
C THR A 569 36.01 -3.54 -6.48
N GLU A 570 36.72 -3.75 -5.35
CA GLU A 570 38.16 -3.45 -5.24
C GLU A 570 38.98 -4.33 -6.19
N HIS A 571 38.62 -5.61 -6.30
CA HIS A 571 39.19 -6.55 -7.28
C HIS A 571 38.76 -6.26 -8.73
N MET A 572 37.70 -5.46 -8.94
CA MET A 572 37.25 -4.98 -10.26
C MET A 572 37.83 -3.61 -10.65
N SER A 573 38.47 -2.88 -9.72
CA SER A 573 38.73 -1.43 -9.85
C SER A 573 39.93 -1.03 -10.73
N ASN A 574 40.61 -1.97 -11.39
CA ASN A 574 41.64 -1.65 -12.37
C ASN A 574 41.38 -2.44 -13.66
N THR A 575 40.30 -2.04 -14.35
CA THR A 575 39.82 -2.60 -15.61
C THR A 575 39.38 -4.07 -15.49
N THR A 576 38.30 -4.44 -16.16
CA THR A 576 37.94 -5.85 -16.38
C THR A 576 38.91 -6.47 -17.42
N ASP A 577 40.23 -6.36 -17.17
CA ASP A 577 41.33 -6.85 -18.00
C ASP A 577 41.70 -8.26 -17.55
N PHE A 578 40.93 -9.27 -17.95
CA PHE A 578 41.34 -10.68 -17.85
C PHE A 578 42.00 -11.11 -19.17
N SER A 579 43.11 -11.85 -19.09
CA SER A 579 43.88 -12.22 -20.29
C SER A 579 43.26 -13.39 -21.05
N ASP A 580 42.51 -14.24 -20.36
CA ASP A 580 41.75 -15.35 -20.94
C ASP A 580 40.54 -15.77 -20.07
N ARG A 581 39.87 -16.87 -20.47
CA ARG A 581 38.68 -17.40 -19.76
C ARG A 581 39.01 -17.98 -18.37
N ASP A 582 40.24 -18.43 -18.14
CA ASP A 582 40.67 -18.93 -16.84
C ASP A 582 40.84 -17.78 -15.86
N ASP A 583 41.51 -16.70 -16.29
CA ASP A 583 41.64 -15.47 -15.50
C ASP A 583 40.28 -14.86 -15.15
N ARG A 584 39.32 -14.84 -16.10
CA ARG A 584 37.95 -14.36 -15.85
C ARG A 584 37.25 -15.19 -14.78
N LEU A 585 37.38 -16.51 -14.84
CA LEU A 585 36.78 -17.44 -13.87
C LEU A 585 37.41 -17.25 -12.48
N GLU A 586 38.72 -17.06 -12.41
CA GLU A 586 39.43 -16.79 -11.15
C GLU A 586 38.98 -15.46 -10.55
N GLN A 587 38.96 -14.38 -11.34
CA GLN A 587 38.44 -13.08 -10.90
C GLN A 587 36.97 -13.16 -10.47
N PHE A 588 36.14 -13.94 -11.17
CA PHE A 588 34.75 -14.16 -10.75
C PHE A 588 34.68 -14.89 -9.41
N ILE A 589 35.47 -15.93 -9.16
CA ILE A 589 35.46 -16.63 -7.86
C ILE A 589 35.98 -15.71 -6.75
N ASP A 590 37.12 -15.07 -6.95
CA ASP A 590 37.80 -14.25 -5.94
C ASP A 590 36.99 -12.99 -5.58
N SER A 591 36.25 -12.44 -6.54
CA SER A 591 35.36 -11.30 -6.28
C SER A 591 34.11 -11.67 -5.48
N HIS A 592 33.77 -12.96 -5.33
CA HIS A 592 32.56 -13.42 -4.66
C HIS A 592 32.86 -14.14 -3.35
N PRO A 593 32.67 -13.51 -2.18
CA PRO A 593 32.91 -14.16 -0.89
C PRO A 593 32.18 -15.51 -0.75
N ALA A 594 30.94 -15.62 -1.22
CA ALA A 594 30.16 -16.87 -1.20
C ALA A 594 30.81 -18.02 -1.99
N LEU A 595 31.73 -17.74 -2.91
CA LEU A 595 32.50 -18.74 -3.66
C LEU A 595 33.95 -18.83 -3.17
N ASP A 596 34.56 -17.70 -2.79
CA ASP A 596 35.94 -17.70 -2.33
C ASP A 596 36.08 -18.33 -0.93
N GLU A 597 35.18 -18.02 -0.01
CA GLU A 597 35.30 -18.50 1.37
C GLU A 597 34.69 -19.89 1.58
N ASP A 598 33.79 -20.33 0.68
CA ASP A 598 33.05 -21.59 0.79
C ASP A 598 33.33 -22.54 -0.39
N GLU A 599 34.18 -23.54 -0.13
CA GLU A 599 34.54 -24.56 -1.12
C GLU A 599 33.34 -25.41 -1.60
N GLU A 600 32.32 -25.63 -0.76
CA GLU A 600 31.15 -26.43 -1.12
C GLU A 600 30.30 -25.69 -2.16
N ARG A 601 30.07 -24.38 -1.96
CA ARG A 601 29.38 -23.51 -2.93
C ARG A 601 30.20 -23.34 -4.20
N ARG A 602 31.51 -23.16 -4.06
CA ARG A 602 32.47 -23.12 -5.19
C ARG A 602 32.37 -24.39 -6.03
N ALA A 603 32.32 -25.57 -5.41
CA ALA A 603 32.19 -26.83 -6.12
C ALA A 603 30.83 -26.99 -6.83
N ALA A 604 29.73 -26.55 -6.20
CA ALA A 604 28.41 -26.52 -6.83
C ALA A 604 28.40 -25.63 -8.08
N PHE A 605 28.96 -24.43 -7.98
CA PHE A 605 29.13 -23.51 -9.09
C PHE A 605 30.00 -24.10 -10.22
N LEU A 606 31.19 -24.62 -9.91
CA LEU A 606 32.12 -25.19 -10.89
C LEU A 606 31.52 -26.40 -11.63
N LEU A 607 30.77 -27.27 -10.94
CA LEU A 607 30.06 -28.38 -11.59
C LEU A 607 28.97 -27.85 -12.54
N GLY A 608 28.23 -26.83 -12.12
CA GLY A 608 27.26 -26.14 -12.97
C GLY A 608 27.91 -25.56 -14.22
N ALA A 609 29.03 -24.84 -14.05
CA ALA A 609 29.77 -24.24 -15.16
C ALA A 609 30.30 -25.28 -16.15
N LEU A 610 30.82 -26.41 -15.66
CA LEU A 610 31.22 -27.51 -16.53
C LEU A 610 30.03 -28.07 -17.33
N VAL A 611 28.88 -28.30 -16.69
CA VAL A 611 27.66 -28.78 -17.36
C VAL A 611 27.18 -27.79 -18.42
N GLY A 612 27.13 -26.50 -18.07
CA GLY A 612 26.75 -25.41 -18.97
C GLY A 612 27.67 -25.32 -20.18
N ARG A 613 28.99 -25.43 -19.97
CA ARG A 613 29.98 -25.35 -21.05
C ARG A 613 29.93 -26.53 -22.00
N VAL A 614 29.74 -27.74 -21.47
CA VAL A 614 29.52 -28.94 -22.30
C VAL A 614 28.22 -28.81 -23.11
N ALA A 615 27.16 -28.23 -22.54
CA ALA A 615 25.92 -27.99 -23.27
C ALA A 615 26.06 -26.90 -24.35
N ALA A 616 26.79 -25.82 -24.08
CA ALA A 616 27.13 -24.83 -25.10
C ALA A 616 27.89 -25.45 -26.28
N TYR A 617 28.83 -26.36 -26.00
CA TYR A 617 29.50 -27.15 -27.04
C TYR A 617 28.51 -28.02 -27.84
N GLN A 618 27.55 -28.68 -27.17
CA GLN A 618 26.52 -29.46 -27.87
C GLN A 618 25.69 -28.56 -28.81
N SER A 619 25.27 -27.38 -28.33
CA SER A 619 24.49 -26.43 -29.11
C SER A 619 25.25 -25.92 -30.33
N ARG A 620 26.50 -25.47 -30.15
CA ARG A 620 27.36 -24.95 -31.24
C ARG A 620 27.64 -25.96 -32.33
N ASN A 621 27.76 -27.25 -31.97
CA ASN A 621 28.06 -28.32 -32.91
C ASN A 621 26.83 -29.08 -33.43
N GLY A 622 25.61 -28.59 -33.16
CA GLY A 622 24.37 -29.24 -33.60
C GLY A 622 24.14 -30.63 -33.00
N ILE A 623 24.78 -30.93 -31.87
CA ILE A 623 24.63 -32.20 -31.13
C ILE A 623 23.35 -32.11 -30.28
N SER A 624 22.68 -33.25 -30.06
CA SER A 624 21.50 -33.30 -29.22
C SER A 624 21.76 -32.75 -27.80
N ARG A 625 21.04 -31.67 -27.46
CA ARG A 625 21.04 -30.86 -26.22
C ARG A 625 20.59 -31.63 -24.98
N THR A 626 21.28 -32.74 -24.69
CA THR A 626 20.86 -33.73 -23.70
C THR A 626 21.49 -33.50 -22.34
N VAL A 627 22.61 -32.80 -22.25
CA VAL A 627 23.38 -32.69 -20.98
C VAL A 627 22.61 -31.91 -19.92
N ILE A 628 22.15 -30.69 -20.23
CA ILE A 628 21.34 -29.90 -19.29
C ILE A 628 20.02 -30.60 -18.98
N ARG A 629 19.37 -31.22 -19.97
CA ARG A 629 18.12 -31.98 -19.75
C ARG A 629 18.28 -33.22 -18.87
N GLN A 630 19.46 -33.85 -18.88
CA GLN A 630 19.80 -34.99 -18.02
C GLN A 630 20.21 -34.56 -16.61
N HIS A 631 20.72 -33.33 -16.47
CA HIS A 631 21.21 -32.75 -15.23
C HIS A 631 20.57 -31.38 -14.94
N PRO A 632 19.22 -31.30 -14.88
CA PRO A 632 18.51 -30.06 -14.56
C PRO A 632 18.75 -29.63 -13.11
N ILE A 633 18.38 -28.40 -12.79
CA ILE A 633 18.58 -27.81 -11.45
C ILE A 633 17.87 -28.66 -10.38
N ASP A 634 16.64 -29.13 -10.65
CA ASP A 634 15.86 -29.92 -9.68
C ASP A 634 16.49 -31.30 -9.37
N ALA A 635 17.23 -31.87 -10.32
CA ALA A 635 17.91 -33.15 -10.15
C ALA A 635 19.16 -33.02 -9.29
N MET A 636 19.70 -31.81 -9.10
CA MET A 636 20.93 -31.58 -8.36
C MET A 636 20.70 -31.72 -6.85
N THR A 637 21.51 -32.58 -6.23
CA THR A 637 21.51 -32.88 -4.78
C THR A 637 22.90 -33.34 -4.37
N ARG A 638 23.26 -33.19 -3.09
CA ARG A 638 24.50 -33.73 -2.48
C ARG A 638 24.77 -35.20 -2.86
N ARG A 639 23.71 -36.02 -2.91
CA ARG A 639 23.80 -37.46 -3.29
C ARG A 639 24.11 -37.69 -4.77
N ARG A 640 23.59 -36.84 -5.67
CA ARG A 640 23.74 -36.98 -7.12
C ARG A 640 24.96 -36.26 -7.67
N PHE A 641 25.59 -35.38 -6.90
CA PHE A 641 26.75 -34.59 -7.28
C PHE A 641 27.84 -35.41 -8.00
N ASN A 642 28.42 -36.42 -7.33
CA ASN A 642 29.49 -37.24 -7.90
C ASN A 642 29.04 -38.04 -9.14
N THR A 643 27.78 -38.47 -9.18
CA THR A 643 27.22 -39.16 -10.35
C THR A 643 27.08 -38.22 -11.55
N THR A 644 26.68 -36.97 -11.31
CA THR A 644 26.63 -35.94 -12.35
C THR A 644 28.02 -35.60 -12.83
N LEU A 645 28.97 -35.34 -11.92
CA LEU A 645 30.37 -35.06 -12.26
C LEU A 645 30.97 -36.15 -13.15
N GLY A 646 30.86 -37.43 -12.75
CA GLY A 646 31.42 -38.54 -13.54
C GLY A 646 30.84 -38.63 -14.96
N LYS A 647 29.53 -38.43 -15.12
CA LYS A 647 28.86 -38.46 -16.44
C LYS A 647 29.27 -37.27 -17.32
N VAL A 648 29.47 -36.10 -16.72
CA VAL A 648 29.84 -34.89 -17.45
C VAL A 648 31.31 -34.95 -17.86
N LEU A 649 32.19 -35.48 -17.02
CA LEU A 649 33.59 -35.76 -17.36
C LEU A 649 33.72 -36.75 -18.52
N GLU A 650 32.92 -37.84 -18.53
CA GLU A 650 32.90 -38.81 -19.63
C GLU A 650 32.51 -38.13 -20.95
N LYS A 651 31.49 -37.27 -20.94
CA LYS A 651 31.09 -36.51 -22.12
C LYS A 651 32.13 -35.48 -22.55
N ASN A 652 32.73 -34.77 -21.61
CA ASN A 652 33.78 -33.79 -21.89
C ASN A 652 35.02 -34.45 -22.51
N ALA A 653 35.44 -35.60 -22.01
CA ALA A 653 36.52 -36.39 -22.60
C ALA A 653 36.16 -36.86 -24.01
N HIS A 654 34.95 -37.38 -24.21
CA HIS A 654 34.48 -37.79 -25.54
C HIS A 654 34.49 -36.65 -26.56
N TYR A 655 34.10 -35.44 -26.16
CA TYR A 655 34.15 -34.26 -27.03
C TYR A 655 35.58 -33.74 -27.24
N SER A 656 36.45 -33.82 -26.22
CA SER A 656 37.87 -33.47 -26.36
C SER A 656 38.58 -34.37 -27.36
N ASP A 657 38.28 -35.68 -27.36
CA ASP A 657 38.83 -36.62 -28.34
C ASP A 657 38.31 -36.41 -29.77
N SER A 658 37.15 -35.76 -29.92
CA SER A 658 36.45 -35.60 -31.21
C SER A 658 36.70 -34.24 -31.88
N ASP A 659 37.32 -33.29 -31.19
CA ASP A 659 37.60 -31.94 -31.69
C ASP A 659 39.09 -31.80 -32.02
N GLU A 660 39.40 -31.51 -33.28
CA GLU A 660 40.78 -31.37 -33.77
C GLU A 660 41.49 -30.12 -33.21
N ASN A 661 40.73 -29.14 -32.68
CA ASN A 661 41.25 -27.90 -32.08
C ASN A 661 41.31 -27.94 -30.54
N ALA A 662 40.78 -28.99 -29.91
CA ALA A 662 40.94 -29.19 -28.48
C ALA A 662 42.38 -29.64 -28.18
N GLY A 663 43.00 -29.06 -27.15
CA GLY A 663 44.23 -29.62 -26.58
C GLY A 663 43.99 -31.02 -25.97
N MET A 664 44.81 -31.42 -24.99
CA MET A 664 44.66 -32.74 -24.35
C MET A 664 43.30 -32.94 -23.61
N LEU A 665 42.68 -31.87 -23.12
CA LEU A 665 41.38 -31.93 -22.43
C LEU A 665 40.69 -30.57 -22.48
N MET A 666 39.44 -30.52 -22.96
CA MET A 666 38.64 -29.29 -22.89
C MET A 666 38.27 -28.96 -21.44
N ASN A 667 38.06 -27.67 -21.15
CA ASN A 667 37.44 -27.21 -19.91
C ASN A 667 38.21 -27.57 -18.62
N ASP A 668 39.53 -27.80 -18.72
CA ASP A 668 40.41 -28.18 -17.61
C ASP A 668 40.34 -27.21 -16.42
N ARG A 669 40.12 -25.91 -16.70
CA ARG A 669 39.89 -24.85 -15.70
C ARG A 669 38.84 -25.19 -14.64
N TYR A 670 37.77 -25.88 -15.03
CA TYR A 670 36.72 -26.29 -14.11
C TYR A 670 37.08 -27.62 -13.42
N ILE A 671 37.67 -28.54 -14.18
CA ILE A 671 37.93 -29.93 -13.74
C ILE A 671 38.99 -29.97 -12.65
N THR A 672 40.10 -29.24 -12.83
CA THR A 672 41.21 -29.22 -11.87
C THR A 672 40.75 -28.64 -10.53
N ARG A 673 40.11 -27.46 -10.53
CA ARG A 673 39.57 -26.81 -9.33
C ARG A 673 38.52 -27.68 -8.63
N LEU A 674 37.62 -28.32 -9.39
CA LEU A 674 36.56 -29.15 -8.84
C LEU A 674 37.08 -30.45 -8.20
N ASN A 675 38.05 -31.11 -8.84
CA ASN A 675 38.66 -32.32 -8.30
C ASN A 675 39.39 -32.04 -6.98
N ASP A 676 40.08 -30.91 -6.88
CA ASP A 676 40.78 -30.53 -5.66
C ASP A 676 39.84 -30.41 -4.47
N ILE A 677 38.66 -29.81 -4.65
CA ILE A 677 37.65 -29.65 -3.61
C ILE A 677 37.00 -30.99 -3.24
N VAL A 678 36.51 -31.74 -4.23
CA VAL A 678 35.77 -33.00 -4.00
C VAL A 678 36.65 -34.07 -3.34
N ASN A 679 37.97 -34.01 -3.53
CA ASN A 679 38.92 -34.90 -2.87
C ASN A 679 39.18 -34.54 -1.40
N ARG A 680 38.97 -33.28 -0.98
CA ARG A 680 39.13 -32.84 0.42
C ARG A 680 37.95 -33.28 1.28
N GLN A 681 36.72 -33.09 0.78
CA GLN A 681 35.50 -33.44 1.50
C GLN A 681 34.43 -33.97 0.54
N THR A 682 33.81 -35.09 0.89
CA THR A 682 32.81 -35.72 0.02
C THR A 682 31.49 -34.94 0.01
N PRO A 683 30.82 -34.78 -1.14
CA PRO A 683 29.58 -33.99 -1.23
C PRO A 683 28.43 -34.42 -0.32
N LYS A 684 28.45 -35.66 0.21
CA LYS A 684 27.43 -36.14 1.15
C LYS A 684 27.60 -35.56 2.56
N GLU A 685 28.80 -35.10 2.90
CA GLU A 685 29.16 -34.55 4.20
C GLU A 685 29.07 -33.01 4.22
N TRP A 686 28.74 -32.40 3.09
CA TRP A 686 28.58 -30.96 2.96
C TRP A 686 27.47 -30.40 3.85
N ALA A 687 27.69 -29.23 4.44
CA ALA A 687 26.71 -28.54 5.27
C ALA A 687 25.63 -27.85 4.44
N LEU A 688 25.86 -27.65 3.13
CA LEU A 688 24.91 -26.96 2.25
C LEU A 688 23.48 -27.54 2.25
N SER A 689 22.52 -26.61 2.34
CA SER A 689 21.12 -26.89 2.06
C SER A 689 20.95 -27.30 0.60
N THR A 690 19.83 -27.98 0.30
CA THR A 690 19.60 -28.41 -1.09
C THR A 690 19.33 -27.22 -2.01
N ASP A 691 18.70 -26.17 -1.50
CA ASP A 691 18.39 -24.97 -2.28
C ASP A 691 19.65 -24.12 -2.48
N ASP A 692 20.52 -23.99 -1.48
CA ASP A 692 21.83 -23.35 -1.63
C ASP A 692 22.68 -24.02 -2.73
N LEU A 693 22.82 -25.34 -2.65
CA LEU A 693 23.54 -26.13 -3.65
C LEU A 693 22.94 -25.98 -5.06
N ARG A 694 21.61 -25.89 -5.18
CA ARG A 694 20.92 -25.73 -6.47
C ARG A 694 21.04 -24.31 -7.02
N MET A 695 21.02 -23.29 -6.18
CA MET A 695 21.21 -21.91 -6.60
C MET A 695 22.60 -21.73 -7.22
N HIS A 696 23.66 -22.12 -6.49
CA HIS A 696 25.03 -22.00 -6.99
C HIS A 696 25.29 -22.87 -8.21
N TYR A 697 24.72 -24.09 -8.28
CA TYR A 697 24.75 -24.91 -9.49
C TYR A 697 24.05 -24.21 -10.68
N GLY A 698 22.90 -23.56 -10.45
CA GLY A 698 22.17 -22.79 -11.46
C GLY A 698 22.98 -21.59 -11.99
N LEU A 699 23.62 -20.83 -11.10
CA LEU A 699 24.53 -19.74 -11.48
C LEU A 699 25.70 -20.26 -12.32
N GLY A 700 26.27 -21.40 -11.92
CA GLY A 700 27.30 -22.10 -12.69
C GLY A 700 26.81 -22.46 -14.09
N LEU A 701 25.62 -23.05 -14.23
CA LEU A 701 25.06 -23.41 -15.54
C LEU A 701 25.02 -22.20 -16.49
N THR A 702 24.52 -21.06 -16.02
CA THR A 702 24.48 -19.81 -16.80
C THR A 702 25.88 -19.33 -17.15
N TYR A 703 26.79 -19.30 -16.17
CA TYR A 703 28.18 -18.88 -16.38
C TYR A 703 28.83 -19.72 -17.48
N GLY A 704 28.85 -21.04 -17.32
CA GLY A 704 29.54 -21.94 -18.23
C GLY A 704 28.93 -22.00 -19.63
N LYS A 705 27.61 -21.85 -19.75
CA LYS A 705 26.93 -21.80 -21.05
C LYS A 705 27.38 -20.57 -21.86
N ASN A 706 27.58 -19.45 -21.19
CA ASN A 706 27.95 -18.16 -21.79
C ASN A 706 29.45 -17.83 -21.68
N ASP A 707 30.27 -18.75 -21.18
CA ASP A 707 31.71 -18.63 -21.07
C ASP A 707 32.39 -18.80 -22.45
N THR A 708 32.36 -17.72 -23.24
CA THR A 708 32.85 -17.60 -24.63
C THR A 708 34.12 -16.71 -24.72
N THR A 709 34.90 -16.81 -25.80
CA THR A 709 36.10 -15.99 -26.06
C THR A 709 35.68 -14.71 -26.77
N LEU A 710 36.52 -13.67 -26.70
CA LEU A 710 36.35 -12.44 -27.47
C LEU A 710 36.20 -12.70 -28.97
N ASP A 711 37.00 -13.59 -29.55
CA ASP A 711 36.89 -13.99 -30.98
C ASP A 711 35.60 -14.76 -31.32
N ASP A 712 34.95 -15.40 -30.34
CA ASP A 712 33.68 -16.12 -30.55
C ASP A 712 32.46 -15.15 -30.53
N ALA A 713 32.61 -13.97 -29.93
CA ALA A 713 31.51 -13.02 -29.74
C ALA A 713 31.05 -12.36 -31.07
N ASP A 714 31.98 -12.10 -31.98
CA ASP A 714 31.69 -11.57 -33.33
C ASP A 714 30.94 -12.57 -34.23
N GLU A 715 31.16 -13.89 -34.04
CA GLU A 715 30.44 -14.94 -34.78
C GLU A 715 29.05 -15.25 -34.20
N ASP A 716 28.89 -15.25 -32.86
CA ASP A 716 27.60 -15.54 -32.20
C ASP A 716 26.59 -14.38 -32.39
N GLY A 717 27.04 -13.11 -32.43
CA GLY A 717 26.17 -11.96 -32.75
C GLY A 717 25.59 -12.00 -34.17
N THR A 718 26.33 -12.59 -35.12
CA THR A 718 25.89 -12.74 -36.52
C THR A 718 24.94 -13.94 -36.71
N LYS A 719 25.05 -14.98 -35.87
CA LYS A 719 24.19 -16.18 -35.91
C LYS A 719 22.89 -16.03 -35.11
N ALA A 720 22.90 -15.29 -34.00
CA ALA A 720 21.69 -15.00 -33.22
C ALA A 720 20.68 -14.19 -34.03
N ALA A 721 21.13 -13.13 -34.72
CA ALA A 721 20.29 -12.34 -35.63
C ALA A 721 19.75 -13.15 -36.82
N ALA A 722 20.48 -14.19 -37.26
CA ALA A 722 20.05 -15.07 -38.36
C ALA A 722 19.06 -16.16 -37.93
N ALA A 723 19.02 -16.52 -36.64
CA ALA A 723 18.08 -17.49 -36.10
C ALA A 723 16.70 -16.88 -35.82
N GLU A 724 16.65 -15.62 -35.38
CA GLU A 724 15.39 -14.87 -35.16
C GLU A 724 14.70 -14.50 -36.49
N ALA A 725 15.45 -14.23 -37.55
CA ALA A 725 14.89 -14.00 -38.89
C ALA A 725 14.30 -15.25 -39.56
N GLN A 726 14.51 -16.45 -39.01
CA GLN A 726 13.96 -17.71 -39.55
C GLN A 726 12.71 -18.21 -38.80
N THR A 727 12.31 -17.55 -37.71
CA THR A 727 11.07 -17.88 -36.97
C THR A 727 9.85 -17.06 -37.40
N ASP A 728 10.02 -16.13 -38.34
CA ASP A 728 8.97 -15.20 -38.81
C ASP A 728 8.47 -15.48 -40.25
N ASP A 729 8.50 -16.74 -40.68
CA ASP A 729 7.89 -17.21 -41.95
C ASP A 729 6.98 -18.44 -41.76
#